data_AF-A0A938PJB4-F1
#
_entry.id   AF-A0A938PJB4-F1
#
_cell.length_a   1.000
_cell.length_b   1.000
_cell.length_c   1.000
_cell.angle_alpha   90.00
_cell.angle_beta   90.00
_cell.angle_gamma   90.00
#
_symmetry.space_group_name_H-M   'P 1'
#
loop_
_entity.id
_entity.type
_entity.pdbx_description
1 polymer ?
#
loop_
_entity_poly.entity_id
_entity_poly.type
_entity_poly.pdbx_seq_one_letter_code
_entity_poly.pdbx_strand_id
1 'polypeptide(L)'
;MKKILFNYFNFLFLTAFLVNFTFEASAEELSKGLNSIQQDFISGKLTLEQALLQKFYYGFDKSKLDTRYNFENDNPGKCGTEFIQQFYQNKEYLSKGSVDLIESYIERPFLQTKILATYFSPSGKFELTYSTSGAHAVPSADGNTNGVPDFVEWIADYFDYSWKYSIDTLGFLAPPIGAGKYQIGFENMDYYGYCMPIGGKATRIVMHNTFLTFPSNTDPEGNQKGAAKATAIHEFKHALQIVYNNWNEPGWFIEMDATWMEDIGYDQVNDYYNYLGSSHLLTPGRAFNNGSGYEDCLWLHYISQKHGVESNKNIWNRRITNPSENIYSTFDEILKTYSSTFVKGLKEYFTWNFLSGTRATTLLPTYKEAAFYPTSFLCRDRKSLPDSSSGCELSFVSANYLSYSHFSLNKFIRVSYFGTPAGNQSIQLLIKYKNNTMELRTFDLSAGNSFDYIITKKLNEIEYLGIIPIVTSITAGNFPYKIKVSPFQTAEFTHTPIRDTETPSQKIITAKVIRELSLAISDSLKLFYKTGSGNYISQKMNPTGNPDEYSATIPSFPLDTDVSYYMSIYDSLGNYSFYPESAPAVPFEYYIGPDTKAPVVIHSHNLQITRYDTPQWIFANVSDNIGLDSIIIEHRINSGTLLKSEMKFFQDDIYYYKMNLDPISLQEGDKVDYRITAVDNSSNQNRISFPSSGFNSININKGKMYTNQPNKQIRDNYLFGIRDTLTISEDIFIKDLNIVFKANHNRISDLEFRIIPPGKLTFQLFFRPGLNTKFSNAKNPNIILDQEAFLSFSNFQLIDSSLAVGTFKPDTTDLTSLNGMNAKGNWIVIVYDRASGEIGTLTEWGLIIRGDSVTTNVEEQTVYPSGFVLYQNYPNPFNPSTVISYRLSAVSHVSLKVFDLLGREVETLVDEIKEPGVHNSTFRIYGEHRRTIPNSALSSGVYYYQLRAGSFVETKKMILMR
;
A
#
# COMPACT_ATOMS: atom_id res chain seq x y z
N MET A 1 16.55 38.96 48.38
CA MET A 1 16.86 39.35 49.78
C MET A 1 17.58 38.17 50.43
N LYS A 2 18.72 38.38 51.13
CA LYS A 2 19.62 37.38 51.76
C LYS A 2 20.30 36.31 50.84
N LYS A 3 21.62 36.12 51.07
CA LYS A 3 22.52 35.03 50.61
C LYS A 3 22.81 34.08 51.82
N ILE A 4 23.88 33.23 51.73
CA ILE A 4 24.65 32.56 52.81
C ILE A 4 24.09 31.16 53.18
N LEU A 5 24.81 30.00 53.27
CA LEU A 5 26.18 29.47 52.94
C LEU A 5 26.00 28.13 52.15
N PHE A 6 26.93 27.49 51.41
CA PHE A 6 28.37 27.65 51.08
C PHE A 6 29.43 26.91 51.96
N ASN A 7 29.72 25.62 51.62
CA ASN A 7 31.02 24.89 51.67
C ASN A 7 30.75 23.37 51.43
N TYR A 8 31.61 22.47 50.92
CA TYR A 8 32.76 22.41 49.99
C TYR A 8 33.48 21.07 50.32
N PHE A 9 33.53 20.09 49.40
CA PHE A 9 34.76 19.38 48.98
C PHE A 9 34.51 18.35 47.85
N ASN A 10 35.53 18.17 47.02
CA ASN A 10 35.65 17.44 45.74
C ASN A 10 35.06 16.00 45.72
N PHE A 11 34.63 15.42 44.59
CA PHE A 11 35.44 15.18 43.38
C PHE A 11 34.63 14.85 42.09
N LEU A 12 35.30 14.99 40.94
CA LEU A 12 35.00 14.46 39.59
C LEU A 12 33.87 15.07 38.72
N PHE A 13 34.24 15.13 37.44
CA PHE A 13 33.55 15.50 36.18
C PHE A 13 32.19 14.80 35.94
N LEU A 14 31.35 15.20 34.96
CA LEU A 14 31.56 16.08 33.79
C LEU A 14 30.30 16.92 33.46
N THR A 15 30.44 18.00 32.68
CA THR A 15 29.34 18.93 32.34
C THR A 15 28.37 18.39 31.30
N ALA A 16 27.08 18.28 31.64
CA ALA A 16 26.00 18.02 30.69
C ALA A 16 25.54 19.30 29.99
N PHE A 17 26.10 19.58 28.80
CA PHE A 17 25.48 20.51 27.84
C PHE A 17 24.49 19.73 26.98
N LEU A 18 23.18 19.86 27.29
CA LEU A 18 22.11 19.24 26.50
C LEU A 18 21.90 20.00 25.18
N VAL A 19 22.70 19.67 24.17
CA VAL A 19 22.45 20.07 22.79
C VAL A 19 21.64 18.96 22.11
N ASN A 20 20.31 19.10 22.12
CA ASN A 20 19.41 18.17 21.46
C ASN A 20 19.46 18.35 19.92
N PHE A 21 20.47 17.78 19.27
CA PHE A 21 20.44 17.53 17.83
C PHE A 21 19.63 16.27 17.53
N THR A 22 18.31 16.42 17.49
CA THR A 22 17.43 15.42 16.85
C THR A 22 17.53 15.59 15.34
N PHE A 23 18.39 14.81 14.69
CA PHE A 23 18.37 14.67 13.23
C PHE A 23 17.09 13.94 12.80
N GLU A 24 16.10 14.68 12.33
CA GLU A 24 15.04 14.11 11.49
C GLU A 24 15.62 13.87 10.10
N ALA A 25 16.13 12.66 9.87
CA ALA A 25 16.69 12.26 8.57
C ALA A 25 15.59 12.25 7.49
N SER A 26 15.52 13.33 6.70
CA SER A 26 14.62 13.48 5.56
C SER A 26 15.07 12.59 4.39
N ALA A 27 14.17 11.78 3.85
CA ALA A 27 14.46 10.80 2.81
C ALA A 27 14.59 11.40 1.39
N GLU A 28 15.41 12.44 1.20
CA GLU A 28 15.50 13.23 -0.05
C GLU A 28 16.89 13.24 -0.74
N GLU A 29 17.85 12.41 -0.29
CA GLU A 29 19.29 12.71 -0.49
C GLU A 29 20.08 11.86 -1.52
N LEU A 30 19.43 10.99 -2.30
CA LEU A 30 20.07 10.38 -3.49
C LEU A 30 19.91 11.29 -4.73
N SER A 31 20.96 11.44 -5.54
CA SER A 31 20.96 12.26 -6.77
C SER A 31 19.74 12.01 -7.65
N LYS A 32 18.96 13.06 -7.89
CA LYS A 32 17.69 13.06 -8.62
C LYS A 32 17.95 12.90 -10.13
N GLY A 33 19.03 13.49 -10.65
CA GLY A 33 19.52 13.36 -12.02
C GLY A 33 19.99 11.94 -12.34
N LEU A 34 20.88 11.37 -11.54
CA LEU A 34 21.41 10.01 -11.77
C LEU A 34 20.31 8.94 -11.64
N ASN A 35 19.42 9.07 -10.66
CA ASN A 35 18.24 8.23 -10.55
C ASN A 35 17.33 8.36 -11.78
N SER A 36 17.10 9.57 -12.28
CA SER A 36 16.27 9.80 -13.48
C SER A 36 16.89 9.20 -14.75
N ILE A 37 18.22 9.31 -14.93
CA ILE A 37 18.95 8.65 -16.03
C ILE A 37 18.78 7.13 -15.94
N GLN A 38 18.92 6.54 -14.75
CA GLN A 38 18.78 5.10 -14.55
C GLN A 38 17.35 4.61 -14.80
N GLN A 39 16.32 5.37 -14.41
CA GLN A 39 14.91 5.06 -14.69
C GLN A 39 14.55 5.20 -16.17
N ASP A 40 15.09 6.22 -16.86
CA ASP A 40 14.89 6.39 -18.31
C ASP A 40 15.63 5.32 -19.13
N PHE A 41 16.74 4.79 -18.63
CA PHE A 41 17.40 3.59 -19.18
C PHE A 41 16.57 2.32 -18.94
N ILE A 42 16.15 2.04 -17.70
CA ILE A 42 15.36 0.84 -17.36
C ILE A 42 14.00 0.82 -18.11
N SER A 43 13.39 1.97 -18.34
CA SER A 43 12.15 2.09 -19.12
C SER A 43 12.35 2.15 -20.65
N GLY A 44 13.60 1.99 -21.14
CA GLY A 44 13.92 1.88 -22.56
C GLY A 44 13.85 3.19 -23.35
N LYS A 45 13.84 4.35 -22.68
CA LYS A 45 13.88 5.68 -23.32
C LYS A 45 15.29 6.11 -23.69
N LEU A 46 16.31 5.59 -23.00
CA LEU A 46 17.72 5.72 -23.34
C LEU A 46 18.31 4.38 -23.78
N THR A 47 19.21 4.40 -24.75
CA THR A 47 20.15 3.29 -24.98
C THR A 47 21.25 3.27 -23.91
N LEU A 48 21.99 2.16 -23.80
CA LEU A 48 23.14 2.06 -22.89
C LEU A 48 24.19 3.15 -23.16
N GLU A 49 24.51 3.41 -24.43
CA GLU A 49 25.45 4.46 -24.83
C GLU A 49 24.96 5.85 -24.41
N GLN A 50 23.67 6.15 -24.60
CA GLN A 50 23.08 7.41 -24.15
C GLN A 50 23.09 7.53 -22.62
N ALA A 51 22.74 6.47 -21.90
CA ALA A 51 22.75 6.46 -20.44
C ALA A 51 24.16 6.67 -19.87
N LEU A 52 25.18 6.00 -20.42
CA LEU A 52 26.58 6.21 -20.05
C LEU A 52 27.01 7.66 -20.33
N LEU A 53 26.78 8.19 -21.54
CA LEU A 53 27.12 9.58 -21.86
C LEU A 53 26.46 10.57 -20.89
N GLN A 54 25.20 10.37 -20.53
CA GLN A 54 24.51 11.24 -19.56
C GLN A 54 25.09 11.12 -18.14
N LYS A 55 25.52 9.93 -17.68
CA LYS A 55 26.26 9.76 -16.40
C LYS A 55 27.62 10.48 -16.43
N PHE A 56 28.35 10.46 -17.55
CA PHE A 56 29.59 11.24 -17.70
C PHE A 56 29.32 12.75 -17.78
N TYR A 57 28.29 13.20 -18.49
CA TYR A 57 27.94 14.62 -18.54
C TYR A 57 27.45 15.14 -17.18
N TYR A 58 26.74 14.32 -16.38
CA TYR A 58 26.31 14.69 -15.03
C TYR A 58 27.51 15.10 -14.15
N GLY A 59 28.58 14.31 -14.17
CA GLY A 59 29.78 14.58 -13.37
C GLY A 59 30.76 15.59 -13.96
N PHE A 60 31.04 15.50 -15.27
CA PHE A 60 32.23 16.12 -15.87
C PHE A 60 31.94 17.19 -16.92
N ASP A 61 30.69 17.34 -17.38
CA ASP A 61 30.28 18.39 -18.31
C ASP A 61 28.75 18.62 -18.32
N LYS A 62 28.25 19.31 -17.29
CA LYS A 62 26.83 19.68 -17.17
C LYS A 62 26.30 20.54 -18.33
N SER A 63 27.15 21.08 -19.21
CA SER A 63 26.69 21.79 -20.42
C SER A 63 26.14 20.85 -21.50
N LYS A 64 26.46 19.55 -21.42
CA LYS A 64 25.98 18.49 -22.33
C LYS A 64 24.90 17.58 -21.70
N LEU A 65 24.64 17.74 -20.40
CA LEU A 65 23.59 17.01 -19.68
C LEU A 65 22.22 17.42 -20.24
N ASP A 66 21.36 16.44 -20.52
CA ASP A 66 19.97 16.70 -20.91
C ASP A 66 19.26 17.42 -19.75
N THR A 67 18.59 18.53 -20.07
CA THR A 67 17.78 19.34 -19.15
C THR A 67 16.82 18.52 -18.26
N ARG A 68 16.38 17.34 -18.70
CA ARG A 68 15.51 16.43 -17.94
C ARG A 68 16.20 15.78 -16.73
N TYR A 69 17.53 15.86 -16.65
CA TYR A 69 18.35 15.28 -15.57
C TYR A 69 19.15 16.35 -14.80
N ASN A 70 19.03 17.63 -15.18
CA ASN A 70 19.71 18.75 -14.54
C ASN A 70 18.77 19.40 -13.52
N PHE A 71 18.81 18.93 -12.27
CA PHE A 71 17.97 19.44 -11.18
C PHE A 71 18.68 20.56 -10.40
N GLU A 72 17.93 21.58 -10.01
CA GLU A 72 18.43 22.63 -9.11
C GLU A 72 18.69 22.04 -7.72
N ASN A 73 19.87 22.32 -7.17
CA ASN A 73 20.34 21.80 -5.87
C ASN A 73 20.30 20.26 -5.78
N ASP A 74 20.67 19.57 -6.86
CA ASP A 74 20.85 18.12 -6.83
C ASP A 74 22.11 17.70 -6.04
N ASN A 75 22.04 16.54 -5.40
CA ASN A 75 23.17 15.99 -4.65
C ASN A 75 24.24 15.41 -5.60
N PRO A 76 25.54 15.51 -5.26
CA PRO A 76 26.59 14.82 -6.01
C PRO A 76 26.40 13.31 -5.93
N GLY A 77 26.79 12.58 -6.97
CA GLY A 77 26.77 11.11 -6.94
C GLY A 77 27.83 10.58 -5.97
N LYS A 78 27.53 9.53 -5.21
CA LYS A 78 28.46 8.98 -4.22
C LYS A 78 29.73 8.44 -4.88
N CYS A 79 29.62 7.42 -5.73
CA CYS A 79 30.74 6.83 -6.44
C CYS A 79 30.54 6.86 -7.96
N GLY A 80 31.62 7.06 -8.72
CA GLY A 80 31.64 6.92 -10.18
C GLY A 80 32.12 5.56 -10.70
N THR A 81 32.62 4.68 -9.82
CA THR A 81 33.20 3.37 -10.19
C THR A 81 32.23 2.51 -10.99
N GLU A 82 30.96 2.39 -10.57
CA GLU A 82 29.99 1.49 -11.22
C GLU A 82 29.78 1.79 -12.71
N PHE A 83 29.60 3.07 -13.10
CA PHE A 83 29.36 3.40 -14.50
C PHE A 83 30.64 3.44 -15.34
N ILE A 84 31.80 3.67 -14.72
CA ILE A 84 33.11 3.50 -15.36
C ILE A 84 33.36 2.00 -15.64
N GLN A 85 33.02 1.12 -14.70
CA GLN A 85 33.01 -0.33 -14.94
C GLN A 85 32.04 -0.71 -16.07
N GLN A 86 30.81 -0.19 -16.07
CA GLN A 86 29.84 -0.41 -17.16
C GLN A 86 30.40 0.06 -18.52
N PHE A 87 31.10 1.20 -18.57
CA PHE A 87 31.80 1.66 -19.77
C PHE A 87 32.87 0.67 -20.24
N TYR A 88 33.82 0.27 -19.39
CA TYR A 88 34.88 -0.66 -19.79
C TYR A 88 34.36 -2.05 -20.17
N GLN A 89 33.32 -2.55 -19.49
CA GLN A 89 32.67 -3.83 -19.83
C GLN A 89 31.94 -3.81 -21.17
N ASN A 90 31.44 -2.65 -21.62
CA ASN A 90 30.65 -2.53 -22.85
C ASN A 90 31.38 -1.78 -23.97
N LYS A 91 32.67 -1.44 -23.79
CA LYS A 91 33.46 -0.56 -24.67
C LYS A 91 33.44 -0.97 -26.14
N GLU A 92 33.35 -2.26 -26.44
CA GLU A 92 33.29 -2.81 -27.81
C GLU A 92 31.93 -2.60 -28.52
N TYR A 93 30.86 -2.29 -27.77
CA TYR A 93 29.50 -2.04 -28.29
C TYR A 93 29.15 -0.55 -28.43
N LEU A 94 30.04 0.35 -27.99
CA LEU A 94 29.85 1.81 -28.05
C LEU A 94 30.41 2.38 -29.36
N SER A 95 29.87 3.51 -29.83
CA SER A 95 30.46 4.18 -30.98
C SER A 95 31.83 4.77 -30.64
N LYS A 96 32.76 4.79 -31.61
CA LYS A 96 34.12 5.31 -31.38
C LYS A 96 34.13 6.74 -30.85
N GLY A 97 33.20 7.59 -31.31
CA GLY A 97 33.09 8.98 -30.84
C GLY A 97 32.77 9.07 -29.34
N SER A 98 31.89 8.20 -28.84
CA SER A 98 31.59 8.11 -27.41
C SER A 98 32.74 7.53 -26.61
N VAL A 99 33.47 6.55 -27.16
CA VAL A 99 34.67 5.98 -26.53
C VAL A 99 35.79 7.03 -26.41
N ASP A 100 36.19 7.65 -27.52
CA ASP A 100 37.21 8.70 -27.57
C ASP A 100 36.86 9.85 -26.59
N LEU A 101 35.57 10.21 -26.49
CA LEU A 101 35.08 11.25 -25.58
C LEU A 101 35.11 10.81 -24.10
N ILE A 102 34.67 9.60 -23.77
CA ILE A 102 34.65 9.10 -22.40
C ILE A 102 36.07 8.96 -21.85
N GLU A 103 37.01 8.41 -22.64
CA GLU A 103 38.42 8.31 -22.23
C GLU A 103 39.06 9.69 -22.03
N SER A 104 38.60 10.73 -22.74
CA SER A 104 39.04 12.12 -22.54
C SER A 104 38.55 12.80 -21.25
N TYR A 105 37.54 12.23 -20.58
CA TYR A 105 37.21 12.57 -19.19
C TYR A 105 38.09 11.74 -18.24
N ILE A 106 38.04 10.40 -18.36
CA ILE A 106 38.68 9.46 -17.43
C ILE A 106 40.19 9.70 -17.27
N GLU A 107 40.91 9.96 -18.37
CA GLU A 107 42.36 10.18 -18.35
C GLU A 107 42.78 11.61 -17.94
N ARG A 108 41.84 12.56 -17.85
CA ARG A 108 42.13 13.99 -17.66
C ARG A 108 42.98 14.32 -16.41
N PRO A 109 42.78 13.68 -15.24
CA PRO A 109 43.60 14.00 -14.06
C PRO A 109 45.07 13.54 -14.16
N PHE A 110 45.41 12.73 -15.17
CA PHE A 110 46.73 12.12 -15.34
C PHE A 110 47.43 12.50 -16.65
N LEU A 111 46.69 12.93 -17.68
CA LEU A 111 47.25 13.44 -18.93
C LEU A 111 47.78 14.87 -18.76
N GLN A 112 49.10 14.99 -18.85
CA GLN A 112 49.83 16.23 -18.56
C GLN A 112 49.46 17.38 -19.51
N THR A 113 48.96 18.46 -18.92
CA THR A 113 49.52 19.79 -19.22
C THR A 113 50.73 20.05 -18.30
N LYS A 114 51.59 21.01 -18.64
CA LYS A 114 52.91 21.27 -18.00
C LYS A 114 52.87 21.79 -16.53
N ILE A 115 51.78 21.57 -15.80
CA ILE A 115 51.44 22.30 -14.56
C ILE A 115 51.20 21.35 -13.36
N LEU A 116 51.03 20.04 -13.59
CA LEU A 116 50.75 19.08 -12.52
C LEU A 116 51.95 18.92 -11.56
N ALA A 117 51.66 18.96 -10.26
CA ALA A 117 52.58 18.67 -9.16
C ALA A 117 52.29 17.27 -8.58
N THR A 118 53.26 16.72 -7.85
CA THR A 118 53.17 15.37 -7.27
C THR A 118 53.59 15.37 -5.81
N TYR A 119 52.80 14.73 -4.96
CA TYR A 119 53.10 14.45 -3.56
C TYR A 119 53.15 12.94 -3.32
N PHE A 120 53.93 12.49 -2.34
CA PHE A 120 54.01 11.09 -1.94
C PHE A 120 53.53 10.95 -0.50
N SER A 121 52.66 9.98 -0.24
CA SER A 121 52.13 9.76 1.12
C SER A 121 53.24 9.43 2.13
N PRO A 122 53.07 9.76 3.42
CA PRO A 122 54.09 9.49 4.46
C PRO A 122 54.56 8.03 4.54
N SER A 123 53.71 7.05 4.25
CA SER A 123 54.08 5.63 4.20
C SER A 123 54.70 5.20 2.85
N GLY A 124 54.85 6.13 1.90
CA GLY A 124 55.45 5.90 0.58
C GLY A 124 54.62 5.03 -0.38
N LYS A 125 53.36 4.71 -0.05
CA LYS A 125 52.51 3.79 -0.83
C LYS A 125 51.73 4.49 -1.94
N PHE A 126 51.37 5.76 -1.76
CA PHE A 126 50.52 6.51 -2.70
C PHE A 126 51.27 7.67 -3.37
N GLU A 127 50.83 7.98 -4.58
CA GLU A 127 51.31 9.07 -5.43
C GLU A 127 50.12 9.95 -5.80
N LEU A 128 50.09 11.17 -5.25
CA LEU A 128 49.00 12.12 -5.41
C LEU A 128 49.40 13.16 -6.44
N THR A 129 48.67 13.22 -7.56
CA THR A 129 48.93 14.17 -8.66
C THR A 129 47.85 15.26 -8.67
N TYR A 130 48.27 16.52 -8.60
CA TYR A 130 47.36 17.66 -8.37
C TYR A 130 47.76 18.92 -9.15
N SER A 131 46.84 19.89 -9.22
CA SER A 131 47.11 21.26 -9.68
C SER A 131 46.61 22.25 -8.63
N THR A 132 47.28 23.40 -8.50
CA THR A 132 46.81 24.56 -7.72
C THR A 132 46.20 25.66 -8.62
N SER A 133 45.98 25.37 -9.91
CA SER A 133 45.38 26.31 -10.87
C SER A 133 44.50 25.63 -11.92
N GLY A 134 43.57 26.39 -12.51
CA GLY A 134 42.56 25.88 -13.45
C GLY A 134 41.32 25.30 -12.78
N ALA A 135 40.38 24.78 -13.59
CA ALA A 135 39.05 24.36 -13.12
C ALA A 135 39.05 23.18 -12.13
N HIS A 136 40.11 22.37 -12.14
CA HIS A 136 40.27 21.17 -11.32
C HIS A 136 41.27 21.36 -10.15
N ALA A 137 41.59 22.62 -9.81
CA ALA A 137 42.57 22.93 -8.77
C ALA A 137 42.12 22.44 -7.38
N VAL A 138 43.04 21.89 -6.59
CA VAL A 138 42.82 21.68 -5.15
C VAL A 138 42.94 23.02 -4.39
N PRO A 139 42.36 23.18 -3.19
CA PRO A 139 42.56 24.35 -2.35
C PRO A 139 44.05 24.61 -2.13
N SER A 140 44.51 25.84 -2.41
CA SER A 140 45.93 26.22 -2.37
C SER A 140 46.42 26.70 -1.00
N ALA A 141 45.71 26.33 0.07
CA ALA A 141 46.13 26.61 1.44
C ALA A 141 47.29 25.67 1.82
N ASP A 142 48.40 26.24 2.28
CA ASP A 142 49.58 25.57 2.82
C ASP A 142 49.91 26.27 4.14
N GLY A 143 49.32 25.78 5.24
CA GLY A 143 49.43 26.38 6.57
C GLY A 143 50.77 26.10 7.26
N ASN A 144 51.53 25.12 6.77
CA ASN A 144 52.82 24.74 7.33
C ASN A 144 54.03 25.25 6.49
N THR A 145 53.78 25.79 5.30
CA THR A 145 54.70 26.38 4.33
C THR A 145 55.72 25.41 3.71
N ASN A 146 55.37 24.13 3.57
CA ASN A 146 56.26 23.13 2.96
C ASN A 146 56.22 23.10 1.42
N GLY A 147 55.26 23.79 0.78
CA GLY A 147 55.06 23.83 -0.67
C GLY A 147 54.02 22.84 -1.20
N VAL A 148 53.36 22.08 -0.32
CA VAL A 148 52.24 21.16 -0.60
C VAL A 148 50.98 21.71 0.06
N PRO A 149 49.81 21.75 -0.62
CA PRO A 149 48.60 22.22 0.03
C PRO A 149 48.11 21.25 1.11
N ASP A 150 47.66 21.77 2.26
CA ASP A 150 47.22 20.99 3.43
C ASP A 150 46.18 19.91 3.03
N PHE A 151 45.28 20.26 2.10
CA PHE A 151 44.26 19.36 1.56
C PHE A 151 44.85 18.09 0.92
N VAL A 152 45.97 18.20 0.20
CA VAL A 152 46.65 17.06 -0.43
C VAL A 152 47.31 16.18 0.63
N GLU A 153 47.85 16.79 1.69
CA GLU A 153 48.43 16.05 2.81
C GLU A 153 47.36 15.26 3.58
N TRP A 154 46.21 15.87 3.88
CA TRP A 154 45.08 15.18 4.53
C TRP A 154 44.59 13.96 3.73
N ILE A 155 44.43 14.13 2.41
CA ILE A 155 43.98 13.03 1.52
C ILE A 155 45.03 11.90 1.50
N ALA A 156 46.33 12.23 1.53
CA ALA A 156 47.39 11.24 1.60
C ALA A 156 47.37 10.45 2.91
N ASP A 157 47.19 11.12 4.05
CA ASP A 157 47.03 10.48 5.36
C ASP A 157 45.80 9.58 5.41
N TYR A 158 44.68 10.00 4.79
CA TYR A 158 43.45 9.18 4.72
C TYR A 158 43.63 7.93 3.85
N PHE A 159 44.44 7.98 2.79
CA PHE A 159 44.79 6.79 1.99
C PHE A 159 45.78 5.87 2.71
N ASP A 160 46.80 6.41 3.39
CA ASP A 160 47.71 5.61 4.23
C ASP A 160 46.95 4.92 5.38
N TYR A 161 45.97 5.60 6.00
CA TYR A 161 45.03 4.98 6.95
C TYR A 161 44.19 3.90 6.29
N SER A 162 43.59 4.18 5.12
CA SER A 162 42.74 3.23 4.38
C SER A 162 43.49 1.94 4.02
N TRP A 163 44.77 2.03 3.65
CA TRP A 163 45.66 0.88 3.49
C TRP A 163 45.86 0.14 4.81
N LYS A 164 46.36 0.84 5.84
CA LYS A 164 46.72 0.26 7.14
C LYS A 164 45.53 -0.44 7.78
N TYR A 165 44.33 0.11 7.64
CA TYR A 165 43.12 -0.47 8.18
C TYR A 165 42.64 -1.66 7.34
N SER A 166 42.39 -1.46 6.05
CA SER A 166 41.80 -2.51 5.21
C SER A 166 42.72 -3.71 4.99
N ILE A 167 44.02 -3.48 4.79
CA ILE A 167 45.00 -4.53 4.49
C ILE A 167 45.71 -4.96 5.77
N ASP A 168 46.40 -4.05 6.44
CA ASP A 168 47.31 -4.44 7.54
C ASP A 168 46.55 -4.81 8.84
N THR A 169 45.30 -4.34 9.03
CA THR A 169 44.47 -4.61 10.21
C THR A 169 43.37 -5.64 9.94
N LEU A 170 42.56 -5.46 8.87
CA LEU A 170 41.47 -6.39 8.54
C LEU A 170 41.94 -7.58 7.70
N GLY A 171 43.03 -7.46 6.94
CA GLY A 171 43.59 -8.56 6.13
C GLY A 171 42.98 -8.75 4.74
N PHE A 172 42.43 -7.70 4.12
CA PHE A 172 42.04 -7.75 2.70
C PHE A 172 43.26 -7.83 1.78
N LEU A 173 43.10 -8.40 0.58
CA LEU A 173 44.17 -8.50 -0.42
C LEU A 173 44.50 -7.12 -1.01
N ALA A 174 45.79 -6.74 -0.97
CA ALA A 174 46.28 -5.46 -1.46
C ALA A 174 46.12 -5.30 -2.99
N PRO A 175 45.87 -4.06 -3.48
CA PRO A 175 45.75 -3.80 -4.91
C PRO A 175 47.12 -3.90 -5.63
N PRO A 176 47.17 -4.17 -6.95
CA PRO A 176 48.43 -4.26 -7.67
C PRO A 176 49.10 -2.89 -7.88
N ILE A 177 50.08 -2.57 -7.03
CA ILE A 177 50.93 -1.37 -7.14
C ILE A 177 52.20 -1.57 -7.98
N GLY A 178 52.47 -2.81 -8.41
CA GLY A 178 53.69 -3.16 -9.14
C GLY A 178 54.96 -2.86 -8.35
N ALA A 179 55.95 -2.24 -9.00
CA ALA A 179 57.16 -1.70 -8.36
C ALA A 179 57.07 -0.17 -8.14
N GLY A 180 55.85 0.39 -8.18
CA GLY A 180 55.57 1.81 -8.04
C GLY A 180 54.69 2.13 -6.83
N LYS A 181 53.97 3.25 -6.91
CA LYS A 181 52.98 3.69 -5.92
C LYS A 181 51.57 3.59 -6.50
N TYR A 182 50.57 3.46 -5.64
CA TYR A 182 49.18 3.56 -6.06
C TYR A 182 48.83 5.01 -6.41
N GLN A 183 48.22 5.23 -7.57
CA GLN A 183 48.00 6.59 -8.11
C GLN A 183 46.66 7.17 -7.68
N ILE A 184 46.70 8.42 -7.19
CA ILE A 184 45.55 9.25 -6.82
C ILE A 184 45.60 10.53 -7.67
N GLY A 185 44.47 10.89 -8.27
CA GLY A 185 44.27 12.17 -8.96
C GLY A 185 43.17 13.00 -8.31
N PHE A 186 43.00 14.24 -8.77
CA PHE A 186 41.92 15.13 -8.32
C PHE A 186 41.17 15.71 -9.52
N GLU A 187 39.83 15.75 -9.45
CA GLU A 187 39.02 16.49 -10.41
C GLU A 187 37.87 17.26 -9.73
N ASN A 188 37.50 18.40 -10.31
CA ASN A 188 36.24 19.08 -10.04
C ASN A 188 35.12 18.38 -10.83
N MET A 189 34.16 17.76 -10.14
CA MET A 189 33.13 16.89 -10.72
C MET A 189 31.93 16.76 -9.78
N ASP A 190 30.74 16.44 -10.28
CA ASP A 190 29.56 16.17 -9.42
C ASP A 190 29.53 14.73 -8.84
N TYR A 191 30.69 14.22 -8.42
CA TYR A 191 30.88 12.94 -7.72
C TYR A 191 31.83 13.11 -6.53
N TYR A 192 31.69 12.34 -5.44
CA TYR A 192 32.70 12.36 -4.36
C TYR A 192 34.05 11.81 -4.87
N GLY A 193 34.02 10.71 -5.63
CA GLY A 193 35.21 10.02 -6.13
C GLY A 193 34.88 8.97 -7.20
N TYR A 194 35.93 8.35 -7.74
CA TYR A 194 35.83 7.10 -8.49
C TYR A 194 37.16 6.32 -8.55
N CYS A 195 37.05 5.01 -8.59
CA CYS A 195 38.12 4.05 -8.86
C CYS A 195 38.00 3.54 -10.30
N MET A 196 39.12 3.38 -11.00
CA MET A 196 39.12 2.99 -12.42
C MET A 196 40.25 2.03 -12.78
N PRO A 197 40.03 1.10 -13.74
CA PRO A 197 41.03 0.14 -14.17
C PRO A 197 42.03 0.76 -15.15
N ILE A 198 43.32 0.46 -14.98
CA ILE A 198 44.40 0.88 -15.87
C ILE A 198 45.08 -0.29 -16.61
N GLY A 199 44.82 -1.54 -16.19
CA GLY A 199 45.28 -2.72 -16.91
C GLY A 199 45.22 -3.99 -16.06
N GLY A 200 44.51 -5.01 -16.54
CA GLY A 200 44.26 -6.23 -15.76
C GLY A 200 43.55 -5.91 -14.44
N LYS A 201 44.19 -6.23 -13.31
CA LYS A 201 43.71 -5.91 -11.96
C LYS A 201 44.28 -4.61 -11.37
N ALA A 202 45.13 -3.88 -12.09
CA ALA A 202 45.66 -2.60 -11.61
C ALA A 202 44.63 -1.48 -11.80
N THR A 203 44.51 -0.62 -10.79
CA THR A 203 43.56 0.50 -10.72
C THR A 203 44.26 1.79 -10.26
N ARG A 204 43.60 2.93 -10.45
CA ARG A 204 43.92 4.23 -9.83
C ARG A 204 42.62 4.92 -9.40
N ILE A 205 42.72 5.89 -8.49
CA ILE A 205 41.57 6.60 -7.92
C ILE A 205 41.61 8.08 -8.28
N VAL A 206 40.44 8.69 -8.44
CA VAL A 206 40.26 10.15 -8.56
C VAL A 206 39.32 10.62 -7.47
N MET A 207 39.76 11.64 -6.72
CA MET A 207 39.00 12.28 -5.65
C MET A 207 38.40 13.59 -6.13
N HIS A 208 37.29 14.02 -5.53
CA HIS A 208 36.81 15.39 -5.71
C HIS A 208 37.87 16.40 -5.24
N ASN A 209 38.10 17.48 -6.00
CA ASN A 209 39.17 18.44 -5.73
C ASN A 209 39.00 19.29 -4.45
N THR A 210 37.77 19.56 -3.96
CA THR A 210 37.53 20.35 -2.75
C THR A 210 36.68 19.74 -1.62
N PHE A 211 35.67 18.89 -1.89
CA PHE A 211 34.66 18.40 -0.92
C PHE A 211 33.81 19.48 -0.21
N LEU A 212 33.75 20.70 -0.73
CA LEU A 212 33.08 21.83 -0.06
C LEU A 212 31.54 21.86 -0.14
N THR A 213 30.95 21.15 -1.11
CA THR A 213 29.51 21.21 -1.46
C THR A 213 28.75 19.91 -1.15
N PHE A 214 29.28 19.09 -0.24
CA PHE A 214 28.78 17.74 0.03
C PHE A 214 27.85 17.69 1.25
N PRO A 215 26.99 16.67 1.38
CA PRO A 215 26.09 16.48 2.52
C PRO A 215 26.78 16.53 3.90
N SER A 216 25.99 16.74 4.95
CA SER A 216 26.47 16.72 6.32
C SER A 216 26.80 15.31 6.81
N ASN A 217 27.79 15.22 7.70
CA ASN A 217 28.19 14.00 8.40
C ASN A 217 28.68 14.36 9.82
N THR A 218 29.01 13.38 10.65
CA THR A 218 29.30 13.59 12.09
C THR A 218 30.78 13.73 12.43
N ASP A 219 31.68 13.82 11.44
CA ASP A 219 33.13 13.82 11.71
C ASP A 219 33.55 15.05 12.55
N PRO A 220 34.33 14.88 13.63
CA PRO A 220 34.70 15.97 14.54
C PRO A 220 35.63 17.01 13.92
N GLU A 221 36.21 16.76 12.73
CA GLU A 221 36.95 17.77 11.95
C GLU A 221 36.09 18.47 10.89
N GLY A 222 34.79 18.15 10.80
CA GLY A 222 33.78 18.81 9.97
C GLY A 222 33.52 18.15 8.61
N ASN A 223 32.34 18.44 8.05
CA ASN A 223 31.74 17.76 6.88
C ASN A 223 32.71 17.50 5.73
N GLN A 224 33.50 18.52 5.34
CA GLN A 224 34.47 18.44 4.24
C GLN A 224 35.52 17.34 4.47
N LYS A 225 36.03 17.22 5.70
CA LYS A 225 37.00 16.19 6.09
C LYS A 225 36.35 14.83 6.28
N GLY A 226 35.14 14.78 6.85
CA GLY A 226 34.37 13.53 6.95
C GLY A 226 34.08 12.91 5.58
N ALA A 227 33.61 13.72 4.62
CA ALA A 227 33.36 13.29 3.25
C ALA A 227 34.66 12.78 2.59
N ALA A 228 35.75 13.53 2.71
CA ALA A 228 37.06 13.13 2.19
C ALA A 228 37.59 11.81 2.79
N LYS A 229 37.44 11.58 4.10
CA LYS A 229 37.79 10.33 4.80
C LYS A 229 36.99 9.15 4.26
N ALA A 230 35.66 9.31 4.25
CA ALA A 230 34.72 8.31 3.77
C ALA A 230 35.02 7.89 2.32
N THR A 231 35.19 8.86 1.41
CA THR A 231 35.53 8.59 0.01
C THR A 231 36.90 7.92 -0.14
N ALA A 232 37.91 8.35 0.62
CA ALA A 232 39.24 7.75 0.53
C ALA A 232 39.21 6.25 0.81
N ILE A 233 38.44 5.80 1.81
CA ILE A 233 38.31 4.36 2.09
C ILE A 233 37.30 3.66 1.16
N HIS A 234 36.24 4.32 0.70
CA HIS A 234 35.27 3.79 -0.29
C HIS A 234 35.95 3.45 -1.62
N GLU A 235 36.67 4.41 -2.21
CA GLU A 235 37.36 4.20 -3.50
C GLU A 235 38.55 3.24 -3.37
N PHE A 236 39.25 3.27 -2.23
CA PHE A 236 40.28 2.29 -1.94
C PHE A 236 39.70 0.88 -1.78
N LYS A 237 38.51 0.75 -1.19
CA LYS A 237 37.80 -0.53 -1.07
C LYS A 237 37.40 -1.09 -2.43
N HIS A 238 37.02 -0.27 -3.42
CA HIS A 238 36.89 -0.72 -4.81
C HIS A 238 38.21 -1.25 -5.39
N ALA A 239 39.35 -0.60 -5.10
CA ALA A 239 40.66 -1.09 -5.51
C ALA A 239 41.02 -2.46 -4.88
N LEU A 240 40.50 -2.79 -3.69
CA LEU A 240 40.62 -4.12 -3.09
C LEU A 240 39.70 -5.15 -3.79
N GLN A 241 38.44 -4.79 -4.06
CA GLN A 241 37.44 -5.71 -4.62
C GLN A 241 37.86 -6.31 -5.98
N ILE A 242 38.51 -5.53 -6.86
CA ILE A 242 38.99 -6.03 -8.17
C ILE A 242 39.99 -7.20 -8.03
N VAL A 243 40.73 -7.25 -6.91
CA VAL A 243 41.75 -8.28 -6.64
C VAL A 243 41.09 -9.66 -6.48
N TYR A 244 39.89 -9.72 -5.91
CA TYR A 244 39.20 -10.96 -5.61
C TYR A 244 38.62 -11.61 -6.87
N ASN A 245 37.80 -10.89 -7.64
CA ASN A 245 37.01 -11.46 -8.73
C ASN A 245 36.98 -10.60 -10.02
N ASN A 246 37.83 -9.57 -10.13
CA ASN A 246 37.82 -8.61 -11.25
C ASN A 246 36.49 -7.82 -11.38
N TRP A 247 35.90 -7.43 -10.25
CA TRP A 247 34.59 -6.76 -10.13
C TRP A 247 33.41 -7.53 -10.75
N ASN A 248 33.49 -8.85 -10.87
CA ASN A 248 32.42 -9.72 -11.38
C ASN A 248 31.26 -9.96 -10.37
N GLU A 249 30.99 -9.02 -9.46
CA GLU A 249 29.79 -9.02 -8.60
C GLU A 249 28.77 -7.99 -9.11
N PRO A 250 27.49 -8.06 -8.69
CA PRO A 250 26.52 -6.99 -8.97
C PRO A 250 26.95 -5.65 -8.35
N GLY A 251 26.73 -4.54 -9.07
CA GLY A 251 27.09 -3.18 -8.62
C GLY A 251 26.54 -2.84 -7.22
N TRP A 252 25.28 -3.16 -6.95
CA TRP A 252 24.67 -2.94 -5.63
C TRP A 252 25.41 -3.66 -4.47
N PHE A 253 26.04 -4.81 -4.72
CA PHE A 253 26.82 -5.50 -3.69
C PHE A 253 28.20 -4.86 -3.51
N ILE A 254 28.82 -4.44 -4.62
CA ILE A 254 30.10 -3.71 -4.66
C ILE A 254 29.99 -2.39 -3.87
N GLU A 255 28.95 -1.60 -4.12
CA GLU A 255 28.71 -0.34 -3.40
C GLU A 255 28.28 -0.56 -1.94
N MET A 256 27.44 -1.56 -1.65
CA MET A 256 27.04 -1.91 -0.26
C MET A 256 28.24 -2.26 0.62
N ASP A 257 29.20 -3.00 0.09
CA ASP A 257 30.44 -3.41 0.77
C ASP A 257 31.52 -2.31 0.81
N ALA A 258 31.44 -1.32 -0.10
CA ALA A 258 32.24 -0.11 -0.04
C ALA A 258 31.70 0.87 1.03
N THR A 259 30.37 1.11 1.03
CA THR A 259 29.67 1.93 2.03
C THR A 259 29.86 1.39 3.45
N TRP A 260 29.78 0.07 3.63
CA TRP A 260 30.07 -0.59 4.91
C TRP A 260 31.51 -0.37 5.40
N MET A 261 32.46 -0.17 4.50
CA MET A 261 33.86 0.12 4.86
C MET A 261 34.07 1.59 5.27
N GLU A 262 33.23 2.54 4.81
CA GLU A 262 33.26 3.94 5.26
C GLU A 262 33.13 4.03 6.79
N ASP A 263 32.08 3.41 7.33
CA ASP A 263 31.76 3.34 8.75
C ASP A 263 32.77 2.48 9.53
N ILE A 264 33.04 1.25 9.09
CA ILE A 264 33.95 0.37 9.83
C ILE A 264 35.39 0.90 9.84
N GLY A 265 35.80 1.73 8.87
CA GLY A 265 37.06 2.49 8.90
C GLY A 265 37.00 3.81 9.69
N TYR A 266 35.88 4.54 9.63
CA TYR A 266 35.74 5.86 10.24
C TYR A 266 34.37 6.01 10.95
N ASP A 267 34.18 5.19 12.00
CA ASP A 267 32.99 5.06 12.88
C ASP A 267 32.41 6.41 13.36
N GLN A 268 33.25 7.44 13.49
CA GLN A 268 32.81 8.80 13.86
C GLN A 268 32.21 9.64 12.72
N VAL A 269 32.24 9.20 11.46
CA VAL A 269 31.80 10.00 10.29
C VAL A 269 30.31 9.82 10.01
N ASN A 270 29.78 8.59 10.01
CA ASN A 270 28.37 8.29 9.74
C ASN A 270 27.78 8.87 8.42
N ASP A 271 28.59 9.08 7.37
CA ASP A 271 28.10 9.58 6.06
C ASP A 271 27.01 8.65 5.47
N TYR A 272 27.05 7.35 5.83
CA TYR A 272 26.05 6.35 5.44
C TYR A 272 24.63 6.61 5.99
N TYR A 273 24.47 7.42 7.04
CA TYR A 273 23.15 7.79 7.57
C TYR A 273 22.29 8.48 6.50
N ASN A 274 22.91 9.25 5.61
CA ASN A 274 22.26 9.98 4.52
C ASN A 274 21.56 9.03 3.51
N TYR A 275 22.00 7.77 3.42
CA TYR A 275 21.42 6.76 2.52
C TYR A 275 20.30 5.94 3.17
N LEU A 276 20.15 6.01 4.50
CA LEU A 276 19.12 5.25 5.23
C LEU A 276 17.69 5.71 4.87
N GLY A 277 17.55 6.91 4.27
CA GLY A 277 16.32 7.42 3.65
C GLY A 277 15.63 6.45 2.68
N SER A 278 16.40 5.67 1.91
CA SER A 278 15.89 4.70 0.91
C SER A 278 16.00 3.24 1.35
N SER A 279 16.51 3.00 2.57
CA SER A 279 16.79 1.65 3.08
C SER A 279 15.53 0.84 3.35
N HIS A 280 15.70 -0.46 3.60
CA HIS A 280 14.63 -1.32 4.13
C HIS A 280 14.02 -0.83 5.48
N LEU A 281 14.56 0.19 6.15
CA LEU A 281 13.87 0.86 7.25
C LEU A 281 12.64 1.63 6.76
N LEU A 282 12.77 2.37 5.66
CA LEU A 282 11.77 3.34 5.18
C LEU A 282 11.08 2.94 3.88
N THR A 283 11.62 1.96 3.14
CA THR A 283 10.98 1.34 1.96
C THR A 283 10.59 -0.14 2.21
N PRO A 284 9.81 -0.48 3.26
CA PRO A 284 9.40 -1.86 3.51
C PRO A 284 8.60 -2.43 2.32
N GLY A 285 8.93 -3.66 1.92
CA GLY A 285 8.39 -4.33 0.73
C GLY A 285 9.31 -4.30 -0.49
N ARG A 286 10.27 -3.38 -0.55
CA ARG A 286 11.35 -3.36 -1.56
C ARG A 286 12.15 -4.68 -1.51
N ALA A 287 12.61 -5.15 -2.66
CA ALA A 287 13.49 -6.30 -2.76
C ALA A 287 14.95 -5.92 -2.51
N PHE A 288 15.68 -6.82 -1.86
CA PHE A 288 17.06 -6.61 -1.40
C PHE A 288 18.09 -6.18 -2.47
N ASN A 289 17.84 -6.50 -3.75
CA ASN A 289 18.71 -6.14 -4.88
C ASN A 289 18.09 -5.08 -5.82
N ASN A 290 17.03 -4.41 -5.38
CA ASN A 290 16.33 -3.38 -6.15
C ASN A 290 16.70 -2.00 -5.58
N GLY A 291 17.98 -1.68 -5.60
CA GLY A 291 18.59 -0.50 -4.99
C GLY A 291 20.01 -0.27 -5.49
N SER A 292 20.65 0.80 -5.04
CA SER A 292 22.03 1.16 -5.43
C SER A 292 23.10 0.52 -4.53
N GLY A 293 22.74 0.06 -3.34
CA GLY A 293 23.61 -0.66 -2.40
C GLY A 293 23.96 0.14 -1.15
N TYR A 294 24.16 1.45 -1.29
CA TYR A 294 24.44 2.38 -0.20
C TYR A 294 23.35 2.33 0.89
N GLU A 295 22.09 2.25 0.48
CA GLU A 295 20.93 2.19 1.37
C GLU A 295 20.76 0.82 2.06
N ASP A 296 21.50 -0.20 1.63
CA ASP A 296 21.38 -1.58 2.10
C ASP A 296 22.59 -2.06 2.92
N CYS A 297 23.59 -1.18 3.12
CA CYS A 297 24.78 -1.39 3.96
C CYS A 297 24.47 -2.00 5.34
N LEU A 298 23.29 -1.69 5.92
CA LEU A 298 22.80 -2.24 7.19
C LEU A 298 22.82 -3.77 7.26
N TRP A 299 22.73 -4.48 6.12
CA TRP A 299 22.93 -5.94 6.09
C TRP A 299 24.33 -6.34 6.51
N LEU A 300 25.36 -5.64 6.01
CA LEU A 300 26.75 -5.88 6.36
C LEU A 300 27.09 -5.37 7.78
N HIS A 301 26.44 -4.30 8.26
CA HIS A 301 26.49 -3.92 9.68
C HIS A 301 25.84 -4.99 10.57
N TYR A 302 24.70 -5.58 10.17
CA TYR A 302 24.10 -6.70 10.89
C TYR A 302 25.06 -7.90 10.98
N ILE A 303 25.62 -8.38 9.87
CA ILE A 303 26.55 -9.54 9.90
C ILE A 303 27.78 -9.19 10.75
N SER A 304 28.42 -8.03 10.54
CA SER A 304 29.65 -7.67 11.26
C SER A 304 29.45 -7.39 12.75
N GLN A 305 28.32 -6.79 13.17
CA GLN A 305 28.00 -6.62 14.60
C GLN A 305 27.54 -7.95 15.25
N LYS A 306 26.95 -8.87 14.49
CA LYS A 306 26.48 -10.18 14.98
C LYS A 306 27.58 -11.26 15.05
N HIS A 307 28.50 -11.25 14.10
CA HIS A 307 29.47 -12.34 13.84
C HIS A 307 30.94 -11.87 13.80
N GLY A 308 31.19 -10.56 13.93
CA GLY A 308 32.51 -9.94 13.87
C GLY A 308 32.91 -9.52 12.45
N VAL A 309 33.60 -8.38 12.32
CA VAL A 309 33.98 -7.71 11.05
C VAL A 309 34.62 -8.66 10.00
N GLU A 310 35.37 -9.68 10.45
CA GLU A 310 35.98 -10.68 9.57
C GLU A 310 34.97 -11.50 8.74
N SER A 311 33.70 -11.58 9.15
CA SER A 311 32.62 -12.21 8.36
C SER A 311 32.55 -11.67 6.94
N ASN A 312 32.73 -10.36 6.79
CA ASN A 312 32.52 -9.66 5.53
C ASN A 312 33.76 -9.77 4.62
N LYS A 313 34.96 -9.85 5.20
CA LYS A 313 36.17 -10.31 4.48
C LYS A 313 36.00 -11.75 3.99
N ASN A 314 35.41 -12.63 4.80
CA ASN A 314 35.26 -14.04 4.42
C ASN A 314 34.26 -14.27 3.27
N ILE A 315 33.26 -13.39 3.10
CA ILE A 315 32.45 -13.32 1.87
C ILE A 315 33.35 -13.13 0.64
N TRP A 316 34.26 -12.15 0.67
CA TRP A 316 35.22 -11.91 -0.42
C TRP A 316 36.21 -13.05 -0.63
N ASN A 317 36.77 -13.62 0.44
CA ASN A 317 37.67 -14.79 0.35
C ASN A 317 37.00 -15.95 -0.41
N ARG A 318 35.70 -16.21 -0.18
CA ARG A 318 34.93 -17.22 -0.93
C ARG A 318 34.73 -16.86 -2.41
N ARG A 319 34.71 -15.58 -2.80
CA ARG A 319 34.63 -15.19 -4.22
C ARG A 319 35.86 -15.60 -5.03
N ILE A 320 37.01 -15.82 -4.39
CA ILE A 320 38.22 -16.37 -5.05
C ILE A 320 38.02 -17.84 -5.42
N THR A 321 37.47 -18.64 -4.51
CA THR A 321 37.29 -20.09 -4.68
C THR A 321 36.01 -20.47 -5.42
N ASN A 322 34.99 -19.60 -5.36
CA ASN A 322 33.64 -19.84 -5.89
C ASN A 322 33.13 -18.66 -6.76
N PRO A 323 33.89 -18.15 -7.75
CA PRO A 323 33.54 -16.92 -8.49
C PRO A 323 32.24 -16.99 -9.31
N SER A 324 31.73 -18.21 -9.58
CA SER A 324 30.47 -18.43 -10.31
C SER A 324 29.25 -18.66 -9.39
N GLU A 325 29.43 -18.63 -8.08
CA GLU A 325 28.32 -18.73 -7.11
C GLU A 325 27.53 -17.41 -7.06
N ASN A 326 26.21 -17.46 -6.85
CA ASN A 326 25.44 -16.22 -6.64
C ASN A 326 25.66 -15.67 -5.21
N ILE A 327 25.59 -14.35 -5.04
CA ILE A 327 25.95 -13.71 -3.76
C ILE A 327 25.08 -14.15 -2.57
N TYR A 328 23.81 -14.52 -2.76
CA TYR A 328 22.95 -15.05 -1.69
C TYR A 328 23.42 -16.43 -1.20
N SER A 329 23.87 -17.30 -2.11
CA SER A 329 24.50 -18.57 -1.74
C SER A 329 25.82 -18.35 -1.00
N THR A 330 26.63 -17.36 -1.39
CA THR A 330 27.83 -16.98 -0.63
C THR A 330 27.46 -16.49 0.79
N PHE A 331 26.43 -15.65 0.95
CA PHE A 331 25.96 -15.23 2.28
C PHE A 331 25.52 -16.42 3.14
N ASP A 332 24.73 -17.35 2.59
CA ASP A 332 24.25 -18.53 3.32
C ASP A 332 25.41 -19.42 3.79
N GLU A 333 26.39 -19.61 2.92
CA GLU A 333 27.56 -20.45 3.16
C GLU A 333 28.55 -19.86 4.16
N ILE A 334 28.72 -18.54 4.18
CA ILE A 334 29.49 -17.86 5.25
C ILE A 334 28.71 -17.89 6.57
N LEU A 335 27.40 -17.63 6.56
CA LEU A 335 26.57 -17.65 7.77
C LEU A 335 26.49 -19.04 8.44
N LYS A 336 26.59 -20.13 7.66
CA LYS A 336 26.71 -21.51 8.19
C LYS A 336 27.92 -21.69 9.11
N THR A 337 29.05 -21.03 8.85
CA THR A 337 30.24 -21.14 9.72
C THR A 337 30.00 -20.56 11.12
N TYR A 338 29.05 -19.63 11.25
CA TYR A 338 28.64 -18.98 12.50
C TYR A 338 27.36 -19.58 13.12
N SER A 339 27.00 -20.84 12.79
CA SER A 339 25.75 -21.47 13.23
C SER A 339 24.48 -20.68 12.85
N SER A 340 24.50 -20.11 11.64
CA SER A 340 23.40 -19.35 11.05
C SER A 340 23.15 -19.78 9.60
N THR A 341 22.23 -19.10 8.92
CA THR A 341 21.92 -19.26 7.48
C THR A 341 21.48 -17.90 6.94
N PHE A 342 21.43 -17.72 5.62
CA PHE A 342 20.90 -16.49 5.01
C PHE A 342 19.43 -16.27 5.43
N VAL A 343 18.63 -17.33 5.42
CA VAL A 343 17.22 -17.31 5.86
C VAL A 343 17.06 -16.91 7.34
N LYS A 344 17.96 -17.35 8.22
CA LYS A 344 17.97 -16.93 9.64
C LYS A 344 18.48 -15.50 9.79
N GLY A 345 19.55 -15.14 9.07
CA GLY A 345 20.12 -13.79 9.07
C GLY A 345 19.12 -12.73 8.65
N LEU A 346 18.37 -12.94 7.56
CA LEU A 346 17.30 -12.03 7.12
C LEU A 346 16.23 -11.82 8.19
N LYS A 347 15.83 -12.89 8.90
CA LYS A 347 14.83 -12.82 9.98
C LYS A 347 15.31 -11.95 11.14
N GLU A 348 16.58 -12.07 11.53
CA GLU A 348 17.19 -11.23 12.57
C GLU A 348 17.37 -9.79 12.07
N TYR A 349 17.94 -9.58 10.88
CA TYR A 349 18.13 -8.28 10.21
C TYR A 349 16.85 -7.45 10.12
N PHE A 350 15.76 -8.02 9.59
CA PHE A 350 14.48 -7.29 9.50
C PHE A 350 13.84 -7.05 10.87
N THR A 351 14.19 -7.83 11.90
CA THR A 351 13.79 -7.56 13.30
C THR A 351 14.59 -6.40 13.90
N TRP A 352 15.90 -6.33 13.64
CA TRP A 352 16.74 -5.21 14.05
C TRP A 352 16.29 -3.90 13.38
N ASN A 353 15.93 -3.98 12.09
CA ASN A 353 15.34 -2.86 11.35
C ASN A 353 14.00 -2.39 11.94
N PHE A 354 13.16 -3.28 12.46
CA PHE A 354 11.93 -2.87 13.17
C PHE A 354 12.24 -2.14 14.49
N LEU A 355 13.33 -2.53 15.16
CA LEU A 355 13.83 -1.99 16.43
C LEU A 355 14.76 -0.78 16.22
N SER A 356 14.45 0.10 15.26
CA SER A 356 15.20 1.33 14.96
C SER A 356 14.50 2.60 15.47
N GLY A 357 15.27 3.70 15.57
CA GLY A 357 14.81 5.02 16.00
C GLY A 357 14.08 4.97 17.34
N THR A 358 12.84 5.45 17.38
CA THR A 358 12.01 5.46 18.60
C THR A 358 11.59 4.06 19.09
N ARG A 359 11.93 2.99 18.37
CA ARG A 359 11.75 1.59 18.82
C ARG A 359 13.06 0.90 19.22
N ALA A 360 14.18 1.61 19.21
CA ALA A 360 15.45 1.11 19.72
C ALA A 360 15.37 0.71 21.20
N THR A 361 16.09 -0.35 21.57
CA THR A 361 15.89 -1.04 22.84
C THR A 361 17.10 -1.88 23.21
N THR A 362 17.37 -2.02 24.51
CA THR A 362 18.41 -2.90 25.06
C THR A 362 17.87 -4.29 25.47
N LEU A 363 16.57 -4.52 25.30
CA LEU A 363 15.87 -5.73 25.80
C LEU A 363 15.96 -6.93 24.83
N LEU A 364 16.38 -6.68 23.59
CA LEU A 364 16.70 -7.68 22.57
C LEU A 364 17.95 -7.21 21.80
N PRO A 365 18.70 -8.12 21.16
CA PRO A 365 19.77 -7.73 20.24
C PRO A 365 19.23 -6.86 19.10
N THR A 366 19.91 -5.75 18.84
CA THR A 366 19.72 -4.82 17.71
C THR A 366 21.06 -4.14 17.41
N TYR A 367 21.13 -3.26 16.41
CA TYR A 367 22.34 -2.49 16.11
C TYR A 367 22.77 -1.63 17.32
N LYS A 368 24.08 -1.47 17.53
CA LYS A 368 24.63 -0.56 18.57
C LYS A 368 24.02 0.85 18.48
N GLU A 369 23.86 1.32 17.25
CA GLU A 369 23.42 2.68 16.91
C GLU A 369 21.92 2.78 16.62
N ALA A 370 21.14 1.73 16.89
CA ALA A 370 19.75 1.63 16.43
C ALA A 370 18.86 2.84 16.81
N ALA A 371 19.21 3.59 17.87
CA ALA A 371 18.50 4.79 18.31
C ALA A 371 18.75 6.04 17.45
N PHE A 372 19.87 6.10 16.71
CA PHE A 372 20.21 7.19 15.79
C PHE A 372 19.66 6.95 14.38
N TYR A 373 19.45 5.69 14.01
CA TYR A 373 18.85 5.33 12.72
C TYR A 373 17.39 5.81 12.60
N PRO A 374 16.88 6.07 11.37
CA PRO A 374 15.47 6.40 11.16
C PRO A 374 14.52 5.37 11.78
N THR A 375 13.44 5.86 12.41
CA THR A 375 12.37 4.97 12.89
C THR A 375 11.70 4.31 11.69
N SER A 376 11.74 2.98 11.60
CA SER A 376 11.26 2.27 10.41
C SER A 376 9.78 2.53 10.10
N PHE A 377 9.47 2.67 8.81
CA PHE A 377 8.15 3.04 8.33
C PHE A 377 7.15 1.90 8.56
N LEU A 378 6.01 2.20 9.18
CA LEU A 378 4.95 1.21 9.38
C LEU A 378 4.03 1.19 8.17
N CYS A 379 3.99 0.06 7.45
CA CYS A 379 3.05 -0.17 6.35
C CYS A 379 1.59 0.07 6.78
N ARG A 380 1.26 -0.22 8.05
CA ARG A 380 0.11 0.34 8.78
C ARG A 380 0.45 0.49 10.27
N ASP A 381 0.08 1.62 10.85
CA ASP A 381 -0.21 1.76 12.29
C ASP A 381 -1.70 1.51 12.52
N ARG A 382 -2.06 0.71 13.54
CA ARG A 382 -3.45 0.32 13.85
C ARG A 382 -3.76 0.44 15.34
N LYS A 383 -4.86 1.14 15.65
CA LYS A 383 -5.31 1.49 17.01
C LYS A 383 -6.66 0.88 17.40
N SER A 384 -7.17 -0.05 16.59
CA SER A 384 -8.48 -0.68 16.77
C SER A 384 -8.43 -2.14 16.33
N LEU A 385 -9.08 -3.03 17.09
CA LEU A 385 -9.27 -4.45 16.76
C LEU A 385 -10.78 -4.78 16.72
N PRO A 386 -11.22 -5.78 15.93
CA PRO A 386 -10.42 -6.62 15.05
C PRO A 386 -9.93 -5.88 13.80
N ASP A 387 -8.72 -6.22 13.34
CA ASP A 387 -8.18 -5.83 12.04
C ASP A 387 -7.89 -7.09 11.22
N SER A 388 -8.05 -6.99 9.90
CA SER A 388 -7.68 -8.05 8.98
C SER A 388 -7.09 -7.41 7.73
N SER A 389 -5.79 -7.10 7.80
CA SER A 389 -5.09 -6.30 6.79
C SER A 389 -3.89 -7.02 6.17
N SER A 390 -3.60 -6.65 4.93
CA SER A 390 -2.25 -6.68 4.35
C SER A 390 -1.58 -5.33 4.61
N GLY A 391 -0.26 -5.29 4.76
CA GLY A 391 0.52 -4.05 4.82
C GLY A 391 0.77 -3.47 3.43
N CYS A 392 2.05 -3.26 3.11
CA CYS A 392 2.52 -2.91 1.78
C CYS A 392 2.48 -4.17 0.87
N GLU A 393 2.85 -4.01 -0.40
CA GLU A 393 3.24 -5.14 -1.22
C GLU A 393 4.55 -5.75 -0.69
N LEU A 394 4.76 -7.05 -0.90
CA LEU A 394 6.00 -7.76 -0.56
C LEU A 394 6.62 -8.32 -1.84
N SER A 395 7.88 -7.99 -2.07
CA SER A 395 8.71 -8.62 -3.10
C SER A 395 9.52 -9.80 -2.52
N PHE A 396 10.35 -10.42 -3.35
CA PHE A 396 11.34 -11.40 -2.92
C PHE A 396 12.42 -10.73 -2.05
N VAL A 397 13.02 -11.48 -1.10
CA VAL A 397 13.95 -11.00 -0.07
C VAL A 397 13.53 -9.63 0.50
N SER A 398 12.36 -9.59 1.15
CA SER A 398 11.77 -8.34 1.68
C SER A 398 11.03 -8.57 3.00
N ALA A 399 10.71 -7.48 3.70
CA ALA A 399 9.87 -7.50 4.89
C ALA A 399 8.88 -6.34 4.92
N ASN A 400 7.89 -6.45 5.80
CA ASN A 400 6.91 -5.41 6.11
C ASN A 400 6.85 -5.17 7.61
N TYR A 401 6.47 -3.96 8.02
CA TYR A 401 6.35 -3.60 9.43
C TYR A 401 4.91 -3.20 9.75
N LEU A 402 4.29 -3.92 10.68
CA LEU A 402 2.97 -3.63 11.23
C LEU A 402 3.11 -3.42 12.74
N SER A 403 2.37 -2.44 13.28
CA SER A 403 2.30 -2.24 14.74
C SER A 403 0.87 -1.99 15.20
N TYR A 404 0.55 -2.58 16.35
CA TYR A 404 -0.73 -2.45 17.04
C TYR A 404 -0.46 -1.98 18.47
N SER A 405 -1.21 -0.98 18.94
CA SER A 405 -1.00 -0.31 20.23
C SER A 405 -2.30 0.27 20.80
N HIS A 406 -2.21 1.05 21.88
CA HIS A 406 -3.35 1.76 22.50
C HIS A 406 -4.45 0.81 23.04
N PHE A 407 -3.98 -0.25 23.69
CA PHE A 407 -4.78 -1.38 24.12
C PHE A 407 -5.55 -1.19 25.44
N SER A 408 -6.88 -1.27 25.37
CA SER A 408 -7.82 -1.05 26.49
C SER A 408 -8.74 -2.23 26.87
N LEU A 409 -8.99 -3.20 25.98
CA LEU A 409 -9.91 -4.32 26.25
C LEU A 409 -9.29 -5.37 27.18
N ASN A 410 -10.11 -5.96 28.06
CA ASN A 410 -9.71 -7.05 28.98
C ASN A 410 -9.87 -8.46 28.35
N LYS A 411 -9.66 -8.59 27.02
CA LYS A 411 -9.72 -9.85 26.25
C LYS A 411 -8.30 -10.32 25.87
N PHE A 412 -8.13 -11.61 25.56
CA PHE A 412 -6.91 -12.13 24.92
C PHE A 412 -6.86 -11.76 23.43
N ILE A 413 -5.69 -11.86 22.80
CA ILE A 413 -5.49 -11.58 21.36
C ILE A 413 -5.23 -12.89 20.63
N ARG A 414 -5.91 -13.11 19.50
CA ARG A 414 -5.57 -14.10 18.48
C ARG A 414 -4.94 -13.39 17.28
N VAL A 415 -3.80 -13.90 16.82
CA VAL A 415 -3.05 -13.42 15.66
C VAL A 415 -2.95 -14.58 14.68
N SER A 416 -3.53 -14.42 13.49
CA SER A 416 -3.64 -15.51 12.50
C SER A 416 -3.21 -15.04 11.11
N TYR A 417 -2.53 -15.89 10.36
CA TYR A 417 -2.31 -15.74 8.91
C TYR A 417 -3.53 -16.26 8.15
N PHE A 418 -3.97 -15.53 7.13
CA PHE A 418 -5.07 -15.95 6.26
C PHE A 418 -4.64 -15.99 4.79
N GLY A 419 -4.89 -17.13 4.14
CA GLY A 419 -4.46 -17.45 2.78
C GLY A 419 -3.49 -18.64 2.74
N THR A 420 -2.92 -18.92 1.57
CA THR A 420 -1.85 -19.91 1.39
C THR A 420 -0.51 -19.18 1.25
N PRO A 421 0.55 -19.54 1.99
CA PRO A 421 1.88 -18.97 1.79
C PRO A 421 2.42 -19.23 0.39
N ALA A 422 2.89 -18.19 -0.28
CA ALA A 422 3.41 -18.23 -1.65
C ALA A 422 4.92 -18.48 -1.65
N GLY A 423 5.34 -19.68 -1.23
CA GLY A 423 6.74 -20.04 -1.08
C GLY A 423 7.29 -19.69 0.31
N ASN A 424 8.61 -19.43 0.40
CA ASN A 424 9.30 -19.26 1.68
C ASN A 424 8.97 -17.91 2.34
N GLN A 425 8.00 -17.93 3.26
CA GLN A 425 7.62 -16.78 4.09
C GLN A 425 7.80 -17.10 5.59
N SER A 426 7.85 -16.07 6.43
CA SER A 426 7.83 -16.20 7.89
C SER A 426 7.23 -14.95 8.54
N ILE A 427 6.84 -15.06 9.80
CA ILE A 427 6.38 -13.94 10.63
C ILE A 427 7.23 -13.89 11.89
N GLN A 428 7.76 -12.72 12.21
CA GLN A 428 8.21 -12.39 13.56
C GLN A 428 7.08 -11.68 14.30
N LEU A 429 6.77 -12.18 15.49
CA LEU A 429 5.82 -11.58 16.43
C LEU A 429 6.62 -11.04 17.61
N LEU A 430 6.62 -9.71 17.77
CA LEU A 430 7.32 -9.00 18.84
C LEU A 430 6.29 -8.40 19.80
N ILE A 431 6.28 -8.87 21.04
CA ILE A 431 5.33 -8.44 22.08
C ILE A 431 6.08 -7.61 23.11
N LYS A 432 5.69 -6.34 23.28
CA LYS A 432 6.18 -5.47 24.36
C LYS A 432 5.13 -5.41 25.47
N TYR A 433 5.55 -5.72 26.69
CA TYR A 433 4.69 -5.73 27.87
C TYR A 433 4.92 -4.51 28.76
N LYS A 434 3.85 -4.00 29.41
CA LYS A 434 3.88 -2.78 30.26
C LYS A 434 4.73 -2.92 31.53
N ASN A 435 5.16 -4.13 31.89
CA ASN A 435 6.16 -4.40 32.92
C ASN A 435 7.61 -4.23 32.40
N ASN A 436 7.77 -3.60 31.23
CA ASN A 436 9.02 -3.37 30.50
C ASN A 436 9.68 -4.60 29.87
N THR A 437 9.14 -5.82 29.93
CA THR A 437 9.73 -6.99 29.25
C THR A 437 9.33 -7.09 27.77
N MET A 438 10.09 -7.83 26.96
CA MET A 438 9.73 -8.15 25.56
C MET A 438 9.83 -9.66 25.28
N GLU A 439 9.09 -10.10 24.27
CA GLU A 439 9.04 -11.47 23.78
C GLU A 439 9.08 -11.48 22.25
N LEU A 440 9.94 -12.31 21.67
CA LEU A 440 10.05 -12.53 20.22
C LEU A 440 9.67 -13.98 19.90
N ARG A 441 8.79 -14.17 18.91
CA ARG A 441 8.42 -15.50 18.37
C ARG A 441 8.58 -15.50 16.85
N THR A 442 9.23 -16.54 16.34
CA THR A 442 9.33 -16.81 14.90
C THR A 442 8.31 -17.88 14.51
N PHE A 443 7.58 -17.63 13.42
CA PHE A 443 6.65 -18.59 12.81
C PHE A 443 6.98 -18.74 11.32
N ASP A 444 7.32 -19.96 10.91
CA ASP A 444 7.74 -20.25 9.52
C ASP A 444 6.56 -20.78 8.69
N LEU A 445 6.30 -20.08 7.58
CA LEU A 445 5.16 -20.29 6.70
C LEU A 445 5.62 -21.07 5.46
N SER A 446 5.53 -22.40 5.54
CA SER A 446 5.65 -23.31 4.39
C SER A 446 4.27 -23.63 3.80
N ALA A 447 4.26 -24.22 2.60
CA ALA A 447 3.03 -24.68 1.96
C ALA A 447 2.32 -25.74 2.86
N GLY A 448 1.13 -25.37 3.37
CA GLY A 448 0.33 -26.20 4.28
C GLY A 448 0.36 -25.75 5.74
N ASN A 449 1.31 -24.92 6.17
CA ASN A 449 1.33 -24.37 7.53
C ASN A 449 0.40 -23.16 7.65
N SER A 450 -0.49 -23.18 8.64
CA SER A 450 -1.19 -21.98 9.12
C SER A 450 -0.49 -21.45 10.36
N PHE A 451 -0.26 -20.13 10.39
CA PHE A 451 0.06 -19.42 11.63
C PHE A 451 -1.25 -19.03 12.31
N ASP A 452 -1.48 -19.54 13.51
CA ASP A 452 -2.58 -19.13 14.37
C ASP A 452 -2.13 -19.20 15.83
N TYR A 453 -2.08 -18.05 16.50
CA TYR A 453 -1.44 -17.91 17.80
C TYR A 453 -2.26 -17.04 18.74
N ILE A 454 -2.52 -17.55 19.95
CA ILE A 454 -3.13 -16.78 21.03
C ILE A 454 -2.03 -16.26 21.96
N ILE A 455 -2.00 -14.94 22.14
CA ILE A 455 -1.16 -14.31 23.15
C ILE A 455 -1.79 -14.58 24.52
N THR A 456 -1.07 -15.29 25.38
CA THR A 456 -1.53 -15.76 26.70
C THR A 456 -1.65 -14.65 27.76
N LYS A 457 -1.35 -13.41 27.37
CA LYS A 457 -1.53 -12.19 28.17
C LYS A 457 -2.70 -11.38 27.65
N LYS A 458 -3.43 -10.74 28.57
CA LYS A 458 -4.58 -9.92 28.20
C LYS A 458 -4.11 -8.64 27.53
N LEU A 459 -4.90 -8.13 26.59
CA LEU A 459 -4.54 -7.00 25.74
C LEU A 459 -4.20 -5.74 26.56
N ASN A 460 -4.82 -5.55 27.74
CA ASN A 460 -4.47 -4.49 28.69
C ASN A 460 -3.07 -4.62 29.37
N GLU A 461 -2.41 -5.78 29.36
CA GLU A 461 -1.02 -5.98 29.84
C GLU A 461 0.04 -5.58 28.79
N ILE A 462 -0.36 -5.50 27.51
CA ILE A 462 0.51 -5.28 26.36
C ILE A 462 0.61 -3.77 26.07
N GLU A 463 1.82 -3.31 25.76
CA GLU A 463 2.15 -1.93 25.42
C GLU A 463 2.05 -1.71 23.91
N TYR A 464 2.76 -2.54 23.13
CA TYR A 464 2.61 -2.67 21.69
C TYR A 464 2.84 -4.11 21.21
N LEU A 465 2.31 -4.42 20.04
CA LEU A 465 2.49 -5.66 19.30
C LEU A 465 3.06 -5.34 17.91
N GLY A 466 4.31 -5.71 17.67
CA GLY A 466 4.96 -5.66 16.36
C GLY A 466 4.75 -6.97 15.61
N ILE A 467 4.38 -6.88 14.33
CA ILE A 467 4.24 -8.02 13.43
C ILE A 467 5.09 -7.72 12.18
N ILE A 468 6.02 -8.62 11.88
CA ILE A 468 6.99 -8.48 10.78
C ILE A 468 6.82 -9.69 9.84
N PRO A 469 6.00 -9.58 8.78
CA PRO A 469 5.97 -10.55 7.70
C PRO A 469 7.25 -10.41 6.85
N ILE A 470 7.91 -11.53 6.57
CA ILE A 470 9.20 -11.59 5.87
C ILE A 470 9.13 -12.63 4.74
N VAL A 471 9.53 -12.25 3.54
CA VAL A 471 9.77 -13.15 2.41
C VAL A 471 11.25 -13.51 2.37
N THR A 472 11.57 -14.79 2.49
CA THR A 472 12.95 -15.31 2.34
C THR A 472 13.14 -16.13 1.06
N SER A 473 12.21 -16.00 0.11
CA SER A 473 12.42 -16.41 -1.29
C SER A 473 13.44 -15.50 -1.96
N ILE A 474 14.40 -16.08 -2.70
CA ILE A 474 15.32 -15.37 -3.60
C ILE A 474 14.81 -15.27 -5.04
N THR A 475 13.75 -16.01 -5.38
CA THR A 475 13.08 -15.93 -6.69
C THR A 475 11.91 -14.96 -6.61
N ALA A 476 11.75 -14.12 -7.63
CA ALA A 476 10.61 -13.21 -7.77
C ALA A 476 9.28 -13.98 -7.82
N GLY A 477 8.23 -13.33 -7.31
CA GLY A 477 6.88 -13.88 -7.21
C GLY A 477 5.93 -12.86 -6.60
N ASN A 478 4.64 -13.18 -6.54
CA ASN A 478 3.68 -12.44 -5.74
C ASN A 478 3.61 -13.10 -4.35
N PHE A 479 3.86 -12.35 -3.29
CA PHE A 479 3.89 -12.83 -1.90
C PHE A 479 2.72 -12.27 -1.08
N PRO A 480 1.46 -12.55 -1.47
CA PRO A 480 0.30 -12.03 -0.77
C PRO A 480 0.28 -12.59 0.65
N TYR A 481 -0.09 -11.74 1.59
CA TYR A 481 -0.32 -12.14 2.97
C TYR A 481 -1.48 -11.32 3.53
N LYS A 482 -2.17 -11.88 4.52
CA LYS A 482 -3.17 -11.17 5.30
C LYS A 482 -3.05 -11.60 6.75
N ILE A 483 -2.86 -10.67 7.66
CA ILE A 483 -2.87 -10.95 9.09
C ILE A 483 -4.24 -10.55 9.64
N LYS A 484 -4.87 -11.46 10.39
CA LYS A 484 -6.02 -11.16 11.25
C LYS A 484 -5.48 -10.97 12.67
N VAL A 485 -5.75 -9.81 13.26
CA VAL A 485 -5.51 -9.53 14.68
C VAL A 485 -6.86 -9.25 15.31
N SER A 486 -7.35 -10.13 16.18
CA SER A 486 -8.68 -10.03 16.75
C SER A 486 -8.70 -10.36 18.24
N PRO A 487 -9.62 -9.77 19.03
CA PRO A 487 -9.91 -10.30 20.36
C PRO A 487 -10.34 -11.77 20.23
N PHE A 488 -9.78 -12.63 21.06
CA PHE A 488 -10.14 -14.05 21.06
C PHE A 488 -11.55 -14.27 21.65
N GLN A 489 -12.30 -15.21 21.07
CA GLN A 489 -13.60 -15.67 21.56
C GLN A 489 -13.49 -17.16 21.90
N THR A 490 -13.94 -17.54 23.10
CA THR A 490 -13.83 -18.90 23.64
C THR A 490 -14.62 -19.93 22.82
N ALA A 491 -15.80 -19.53 22.32
CA ALA A 491 -16.67 -20.34 21.48
C ALA A 491 -17.59 -19.44 20.64
N GLU A 492 -17.93 -19.89 19.43
CA GLU A 492 -18.96 -19.31 18.58
C GLU A 492 -20.30 -20.01 18.83
N PHE A 493 -21.39 -19.24 18.89
CA PHE A 493 -22.74 -19.73 19.16
C PHE A 493 -23.66 -19.43 17.98
N THR A 494 -24.43 -20.44 17.55
CA THR A 494 -25.52 -20.30 16.57
C THR A 494 -26.79 -20.86 17.18
N HIS A 495 -27.79 -19.99 17.37
CA HIS A 495 -29.10 -20.35 17.93
C HIS A 495 -30.17 -19.45 17.31
N THR A 496 -31.28 -20.03 16.88
CA THR A 496 -32.46 -19.29 16.42
C THR A 496 -33.27 -18.84 17.64
N PRO A 497 -33.45 -17.53 17.88
CA PRO A 497 -34.23 -17.05 19.01
C PRO A 497 -35.66 -17.59 19.00
N ILE A 498 -36.22 -17.82 20.19
CA ILE A 498 -37.63 -18.18 20.33
C ILE A 498 -38.49 -16.96 19.95
N ARG A 499 -39.51 -17.19 19.11
CA ARG A 499 -40.53 -16.19 18.73
C ARG A 499 -41.64 -16.10 19.77
N ASP A 500 -42.41 -15.00 19.72
CA ASP A 500 -43.61 -14.81 20.53
C ASP A 500 -44.62 -15.96 20.30
N THR A 501 -45.50 -16.23 21.27
CA THR A 501 -46.32 -17.45 21.22
C THR A 501 -47.67 -17.31 21.95
N GLU A 502 -48.77 -17.52 21.24
CA GLU A 502 -50.13 -17.43 21.82
C GLU A 502 -50.52 -18.67 22.68
N THR A 503 -49.64 -19.67 22.80
CA THR A 503 -49.91 -20.93 23.50
C THR A 503 -48.83 -21.26 24.54
N PRO A 504 -49.16 -21.21 25.85
CA PRO A 504 -48.33 -21.72 26.95
C PRO A 504 -47.75 -23.10 26.67
N SER A 505 -46.44 -23.17 26.47
CA SER A 505 -45.73 -24.39 26.09
C SER A 505 -44.28 -24.37 26.57
N GLN A 506 -43.76 -25.53 26.99
CA GLN A 506 -42.33 -25.70 27.29
C GLN A 506 -41.51 -25.46 26.02
N LYS A 507 -40.43 -24.66 26.12
CA LYS A 507 -39.54 -24.40 24.99
C LYS A 507 -38.22 -25.17 25.16
N ILE A 508 -37.73 -25.76 24.07
CA ILE A 508 -36.39 -26.37 24.02
C ILE A 508 -35.46 -25.34 23.39
N ILE A 509 -34.47 -24.88 24.15
CA ILE A 509 -33.43 -23.97 23.67
C ILE A 509 -32.28 -24.83 23.15
N THR A 510 -32.19 -24.96 21.83
CA THR A 510 -31.11 -25.67 21.14
C THR A 510 -30.13 -24.66 20.54
N ALA A 511 -28.84 -24.87 20.75
CA ALA A 511 -27.76 -24.04 20.21
C ALA A 511 -26.62 -24.92 19.70
N LYS A 512 -26.01 -24.52 18.58
CA LYS A 512 -24.70 -25.04 18.15
C LYS A 512 -23.62 -24.17 18.77
N VAL A 513 -22.63 -24.81 19.40
CA VAL A 513 -21.57 -24.15 20.18
C VAL A 513 -20.23 -24.69 19.71
N ILE A 514 -19.67 -24.03 18.69
CA ILE A 514 -18.38 -24.37 18.09
C ILE A 514 -17.28 -23.83 19.01
N ARG A 515 -16.46 -24.72 19.56
CA ARG A 515 -15.48 -24.39 20.59
C ARG A 515 -14.09 -24.20 19.98
N GLU A 516 -13.52 -23.00 20.11
CA GLU A 516 -12.20 -22.72 19.52
C GLU A 516 -11.09 -23.48 20.28
N LEU A 517 -10.23 -24.16 19.50
CA LEU A 517 -8.96 -24.76 19.95
C LEU A 517 -9.07 -25.71 21.17
N SER A 518 -10.26 -26.27 21.43
CA SER A 518 -10.58 -27.07 22.63
C SER A 518 -10.34 -26.37 23.99
N LEU A 519 -10.19 -25.03 24.02
CA LEU A 519 -9.98 -24.28 25.26
C LEU A 519 -11.27 -24.15 26.11
N ALA A 520 -12.43 -24.18 25.46
CA ALA A 520 -13.73 -24.09 26.11
C ALA A 520 -14.14 -25.41 26.79
N ILE A 521 -14.43 -25.35 28.09
CA ILE A 521 -14.80 -26.50 28.91
C ILE A 521 -16.27 -26.82 28.66
N SER A 522 -16.56 -27.92 27.95
CA SER A 522 -17.92 -28.26 27.50
C SER A 522 -18.92 -28.37 28.68
N ASP A 523 -18.50 -28.96 29.81
CA ASP A 523 -19.33 -29.07 31.02
C ASP A 523 -19.74 -27.73 31.66
N SER A 524 -19.11 -26.62 31.26
CA SER A 524 -19.47 -25.28 31.74
C SER A 524 -20.67 -24.65 31.01
N LEU A 525 -21.10 -25.22 29.88
CA LEU A 525 -22.15 -24.64 29.03
C LEU A 525 -23.50 -24.63 29.76
N LYS A 526 -24.05 -23.43 29.95
CA LYS A 526 -25.30 -23.20 30.67
C LYS A 526 -26.25 -22.26 29.93
N LEU A 527 -27.52 -22.58 30.02
CA LEU A 527 -28.65 -21.69 29.78
C LEU A 527 -28.98 -20.94 31.08
N PHE A 528 -29.34 -19.68 30.96
CA PHE A 528 -29.90 -18.85 32.03
C PHE A 528 -31.24 -18.28 31.56
N TYR A 529 -32.29 -18.37 32.37
CA TYR A 529 -33.60 -17.78 32.06
C TYR A 529 -34.28 -17.16 33.28
N LYS A 530 -35.17 -16.18 33.06
CA LYS A 530 -36.03 -15.54 34.07
C LYS A 530 -37.38 -15.17 33.46
N THR A 531 -38.33 -14.80 34.31
CA THR A 531 -39.55 -14.06 33.93
C THR A 531 -39.56 -12.70 34.61
N GLY A 532 -39.99 -11.66 33.89
CA GLY A 532 -40.09 -10.29 34.40
C GLY A 532 -38.85 -9.80 35.18
N SER A 533 -39.06 -9.32 36.41
CA SER A 533 -38.01 -8.81 37.31
C SER A 533 -37.35 -9.89 38.19
N GLY A 534 -37.55 -11.18 37.88
CA GLY A 534 -36.98 -12.29 38.66
C GLY A 534 -35.46 -12.47 38.50
N ASN A 535 -34.86 -13.23 39.42
CA ASN A 535 -33.47 -13.69 39.28
C ASN A 535 -33.34 -14.76 38.19
N TYR A 536 -32.19 -14.82 37.52
CA TYR A 536 -31.89 -15.86 36.53
C TYR A 536 -31.70 -17.24 37.18
N ILE A 537 -32.44 -18.22 36.66
CA ILE A 537 -32.27 -19.66 36.93
C ILE A 537 -31.24 -20.20 35.93
N SER A 538 -30.21 -20.91 36.41
CA SER A 538 -29.17 -21.50 35.54
C SER A 538 -29.32 -23.02 35.38
N GLN A 539 -29.25 -23.52 34.16
CA GLN A 539 -29.40 -24.93 33.80
C GLN A 539 -28.26 -25.37 32.87
N LYS A 540 -27.66 -26.54 33.10
CA LYS A 540 -26.66 -27.11 32.18
C LYS A 540 -27.30 -27.48 30.85
N MET A 541 -26.66 -27.14 29.73
CA MET A 541 -27.05 -27.65 28.40
C MET A 541 -26.38 -28.98 28.13
N ASN A 542 -27.10 -29.93 27.54
CA ASN A 542 -26.62 -31.29 27.28
C ASN A 542 -26.54 -31.53 25.77
N PRO A 543 -25.57 -32.32 25.27
CA PRO A 543 -25.48 -32.65 23.85
C PRO A 543 -26.78 -33.28 23.31
N THR A 544 -27.22 -32.89 22.12
CA THR A 544 -28.42 -33.50 21.48
C THR A 544 -28.13 -34.83 20.81
N GLY A 545 -26.85 -35.13 20.57
CA GLY A 545 -26.38 -36.23 19.71
C GLY A 545 -25.94 -35.76 18.32
N ASN A 546 -26.32 -34.55 17.90
CA ASN A 546 -25.80 -33.91 16.69
C ASN A 546 -24.43 -33.23 16.96
N PRO A 547 -23.55 -33.11 15.96
CA PRO A 547 -22.25 -32.44 16.11
C PRO A 547 -22.38 -30.99 16.61
N ASP A 548 -21.61 -30.68 17.66
CA ASP A 548 -21.52 -29.40 18.38
C ASP A 548 -22.86 -28.80 18.84
N GLU A 549 -23.93 -29.59 18.92
CA GLU A 549 -25.28 -29.13 19.26
C GLU A 549 -25.68 -29.55 20.68
N TYR A 550 -26.19 -28.57 21.44
CA TYR A 550 -26.55 -28.72 22.84
C TYR A 550 -27.95 -28.13 23.09
N SER A 551 -28.68 -28.68 24.06
CA SER A 551 -30.00 -28.18 24.43
C SER A 551 -30.23 -28.11 25.94
N ALA A 552 -31.11 -27.19 26.33
CA ALA A 552 -31.73 -27.11 27.66
C ALA A 552 -33.21 -26.71 27.50
N THR A 553 -33.98 -26.81 28.59
CA THR A 553 -35.42 -26.55 28.59
C THR A 553 -35.75 -25.30 29.40
N ILE A 554 -36.66 -24.47 28.87
CA ILE A 554 -37.39 -23.47 29.64
C ILE A 554 -38.79 -24.04 29.89
N PRO A 555 -39.27 -24.09 31.15
CA PRO A 555 -40.60 -24.60 31.48
C PRO A 555 -41.70 -23.74 30.85
N SER A 556 -42.92 -24.28 30.78
CA SER A 556 -44.09 -23.51 30.37
C SER A 556 -44.44 -22.46 31.43
N PHE A 557 -44.79 -21.25 30.99
CA PHE A 557 -45.33 -20.18 31.84
C PHE A 557 -46.73 -19.77 31.35
N PRO A 558 -47.54 -19.07 32.18
CA PRO A 558 -48.87 -18.60 31.78
C PRO A 558 -48.86 -17.63 30.59
N LEU A 559 -50.07 -17.30 30.11
CA LEU A 559 -50.27 -16.12 29.27
C LEU A 559 -49.85 -14.84 30.00
N ASP A 560 -49.61 -13.79 29.22
CA ASP A 560 -49.15 -12.46 29.60
C ASP A 560 -47.81 -12.50 30.39
N THR A 561 -46.86 -13.28 29.88
CA THR A 561 -45.52 -13.45 30.47
C THR A 561 -44.38 -13.15 29.49
N ASP A 562 -43.50 -12.21 29.86
CA ASP A 562 -42.19 -12.01 29.23
C ASP A 562 -41.14 -12.99 29.80
N VAL A 563 -40.40 -13.66 28.92
CA VAL A 563 -39.35 -14.61 29.27
C VAL A 563 -38.00 -14.18 28.69
N SER A 564 -37.07 -13.72 29.55
CA SER A 564 -35.70 -13.37 29.14
C SER A 564 -34.73 -14.54 29.34
N TYR A 565 -33.86 -14.82 28.36
CA TYR A 565 -32.85 -15.89 28.47
C TYR A 565 -31.53 -15.59 27.73
N TYR A 566 -30.44 -16.23 28.15
CA TYR A 566 -29.12 -16.16 27.52
C TYR A 566 -28.31 -17.43 27.81
N MET A 567 -27.17 -17.62 27.13
CA MET A 567 -26.26 -18.75 27.35
C MET A 567 -24.86 -18.28 27.75
N SER A 568 -24.09 -19.14 28.42
CA SER A 568 -22.67 -18.87 28.72
C SER A 568 -21.81 -20.13 28.77
N ILE A 569 -20.51 -19.98 28.49
CA ILE A 569 -19.48 -21.01 28.61
C ILE A 569 -18.18 -20.39 29.17
N TYR A 570 -17.31 -21.16 29.82
CA TYR A 570 -15.98 -20.69 30.25
C TYR A 570 -14.83 -21.56 29.74
N ASP A 571 -13.62 -20.99 29.67
CA ASP A 571 -12.39 -21.66 29.23
C ASP A 571 -11.47 -22.10 30.38
N SER A 572 -10.47 -22.90 30.03
CA SER A 572 -9.33 -23.27 30.88
C SER A 572 -8.48 -22.09 31.38
N LEU A 573 -8.70 -20.88 30.85
CA LEU A 573 -8.06 -19.63 31.30
C LEU A 573 -8.95 -18.83 32.27
N GLY A 574 -10.16 -19.33 32.59
CA GLY A 574 -11.08 -18.76 33.57
C GLY A 574 -11.92 -17.58 33.08
N ASN A 575 -11.95 -17.28 31.77
CA ASN A 575 -12.85 -16.28 31.22
C ASN A 575 -14.22 -16.87 30.89
N TYR A 576 -15.27 -16.03 30.97
CA TYR A 576 -16.61 -16.35 30.48
C TYR A 576 -16.86 -15.71 29.11
N SER A 577 -17.55 -16.44 28.23
CA SER A 577 -18.22 -15.91 27.04
C SER A 577 -19.74 -16.05 27.21
N PHE A 578 -20.49 -15.04 26.77
CA PHE A 578 -21.95 -14.99 26.82
C PHE A 578 -22.55 -14.95 25.41
N TYR A 579 -23.76 -15.49 25.26
CA TYR A 579 -24.54 -15.38 24.02
C TYR A 579 -26.00 -14.97 24.31
N PRO A 580 -26.48 -13.82 23.79
CA PRO A 580 -25.73 -12.85 22.97
C PRO A 580 -24.54 -12.22 23.72
N GLU A 581 -23.54 -11.66 23.03
CA GLU A 581 -22.37 -11.04 23.69
C GLU A 581 -22.75 -9.89 24.66
N SER A 582 -23.94 -9.32 24.49
CA SER A 582 -24.54 -8.30 25.35
C SER A 582 -25.15 -8.83 26.66
N ALA A 583 -25.28 -10.14 26.84
CA ALA A 583 -25.85 -10.72 28.05
C ALA A 583 -24.87 -10.62 29.24
N PRO A 584 -25.35 -10.48 30.48
CA PRO A 584 -26.76 -10.45 30.90
C PRO A 584 -27.46 -9.10 30.75
N ALA A 585 -26.82 -8.06 30.20
CA ALA A 585 -27.39 -6.70 30.12
C ALA A 585 -28.48 -6.56 29.04
N VAL A 586 -28.32 -7.22 27.90
CA VAL A 586 -29.37 -7.40 26.88
C VAL A 586 -29.43 -8.89 26.49
N PRO A 587 -30.41 -9.65 26.99
CA PRO A 587 -30.62 -11.08 26.68
C PRO A 587 -31.46 -11.27 25.39
N PHE A 588 -31.77 -12.53 25.04
CA PHE A 588 -32.93 -12.84 24.17
C PHE A 588 -34.21 -12.77 25.00
N GLU A 589 -35.32 -12.37 24.40
CA GLU A 589 -36.64 -12.30 25.05
C GLU A 589 -37.74 -12.81 24.11
N TYR A 590 -38.80 -13.41 24.66
CA TYR A 590 -40.03 -13.75 23.93
C TYR A 590 -41.26 -13.58 24.84
N TYR A 591 -42.39 -13.23 24.23
CA TYR A 591 -43.68 -13.07 24.91
C TYR A 591 -44.56 -14.32 24.79
N ILE A 592 -45.30 -14.64 25.85
CA ILE A 592 -46.38 -15.63 25.84
C ILE A 592 -47.71 -14.90 26.03
N GLY A 593 -48.53 -14.81 24.98
CA GLY A 593 -49.79 -14.06 25.00
C GLY A 593 -50.33 -13.76 23.59
N PRO A 594 -51.50 -13.13 23.46
CA PRO A 594 -52.14 -12.84 22.18
C PRO A 594 -51.34 -11.81 21.35
N ASP A 595 -51.24 -12.00 20.04
CA ASP A 595 -50.51 -11.07 19.18
C ASP A 595 -51.42 -10.01 18.53
N THR A 596 -50.88 -8.78 18.47
CA THR A 596 -51.55 -7.56 17.97
C THR A 596 -50.62 -6.70 17.11
N LYS A 597 -49.37 -7.13 16.90
CA LYS A 597 -48.45 -6.50 15.96
C LYS A 597 -48.76 -7.03 14.56
N ALA A 598 -48.54 -6.22 13.53
CA ALA A 598 -48.63 -6.66 12.15
C ALA A 598 -47.22 -6.82 11.57
N PRO A 599 -47.03 -7.69 10.56
CA PRO A 599 -45.75 -7.86 9.89
C PRO A 599 -45.12 -6.56 9.41
N VAL A 600 -43.79 -6.51 9.38
CA VAL A 600 -43.01 -5.40 8.82
C VAL A 600 -42.56 -5.79 7.42
N VAL A 601 -42.87 -4.96 6.41
CA VAL A 601 -42.45 -5.13 5.02
C VAL A 601 -41.49 -4.01 4.61
N ILE A 602 -40.26 -4.37 4.23
CA ILE A 602 -39.22 -3.44 3.76
C ILE A 602 -38.89 -3.77 2.31
N HIS A 603 -39.03 -2.78 1.43
CA HIS A 603 -38.87 -2.94 -0.02
C HIS A 603 -38.38 -1.65 -0.70
N SER A 604 -37.54 -1.79 -1.72
CA SER A 604 -37.06 -0.71 -2.61
C SER A 604 -36.92 -1.22 -4.04
N HIS A 605 -37.21 -0.38 -5.04
CA HIS A 605 -37.21 -0.76 -6.46
C HIS A 605 -37.03 0.45 -7.40
N ASN A 606 -36.76 0.15 -8.68
CA ASN A 606 -36.75 1.16 -9.75
C ASN A 606 -38.18 1.59 -10.13
N LEU A 607 -38.42 2.90 -10.09
CA LEU A 607 -39.70 3.53 -10.46
C LEU A 607 -39.86 3.76 -11.97
N GLN A 608 -38.77 3.66 -12.72
CA GLN A 608 -38.64 4.03 -14.13
C GLN A 608 -37.76 3.00 -14.83
N ILE A 609 -38.32 2.17 -15.71
CA ILE A 609 -37.56 1.18 -16.51
C ILE A 609 -37.84 1.37 -18.00
N THR A 610 -37.14 0.66 -18.88
CA THR A 610 -37.51 0.54 -20.29
C THR A 610 -38.21 -0.79 -20.53
N ARG A 611 -38.82 -0.97 -21.72
CA ARG A 611 -39.36 -2.28 -22.12
C ARG A 611 -38.31 -3.38 -22.28
N TYR A 612 -37.01 -3.05 -22.26
CA TYR A 612 -35.92 -4.01 -22.44
C TYR A 612 -35.44 -4.63 -21.10
N ASP A 613 -35.83 -4.05 -19.97
CA ASP A 613 -35.45 -4.48 -18.62
C ASP A 613 -36.37 -5.60 -18.07
N THR A 614 -36.74 -6.55 -18.94
CA THR A 614 -37.68 -7.64 -18.63
C THR A 614 -36.98 -9.00 -18.57
N PRO A 615 -37.36 -9.93 -17.67
CA PRO A 615 -38.43 -9.84 -16.67
C PRO A 615 -38.00 -9.09 -15.39
N GLN A 616 -38.96 -8.49 -14.71
CA GLN A 616 -38.72 -7.72 -13.48
C GLN A 616 -38.71 -8.63 -12.24
N TRP A 617 -37.85 -8.31 -11.27
CA TRP A 617 -37.71 -9.07 -10.02
C TRP A 617 -38.03 -8.17 -8.81
N ILE A 618 -39.02 -8.56 -8.02
CA ILE A 618 -39.46 -7.83 -6.82
C ILE A 618 -38.97 -8.57 -5.59
N PHE A 619 -38.18 -7.91 -4.73
CA PHE A 619 -37.61 -8.47 -3.49
C PHE A 619 -38.05 -7.64 -2.28
N ALA A 620 -38.54 -8.29 -1.21
CA ALA A 620 -38.85 -7.61 0.04
C ALA A 620 -38.31 -8.41 1.23
N ASN A 621 -37.76 -7.73 2.23
CA ASN A 621 -37.60 -8.31 3.56
C ASN A 621 -38.93 -8.18 4.29
N VAL A 622 -39.42 -9.28 4.85
CA VAL A 622 -40.71 -9.37 5.54
C VAL A 622 -40.51 -10.16 6.83
N SER A 623 -40.70 -9.51 7.97
CA SER A 623 -40.43 -10.08 9.29
C SER A 623 -41.59 -9.85 10.26
N ASP A 624 -41.69 -10.71 11.26
CA ASP A 624 -42.79 -10.75 12.23
C ASP A 624 -42.33 -11.42 13.55
N ASN A 625 -42.96 -11.07 14.68
CA ASN A 625 -42.59 -11.54 16.01
C ASN A 625 -43.15 -12.93 16.38
N ILE A 626 -44.27 -13.39 15.81
CA ILE A 626 -44.75 -14.77 15.93
C ILE A 626 -44.40 -15.61 14.68
N GLY A 627 -44.46 -15.00 13.50
CA GLY A 627 -44.13 -15.60 12.22
C GLY A 627 -45.16 -15.28 11.14
N LEU A 628 -44.93 -15.75 9.92
CA LEU A 628 -45.67 -15.35 8.73
C LEU A 628 -46.50 -16.51 8.19
N ASP A 629 -47.77 -16.27 7.91
CA ASP A 629 -48.70 -17.19 7.23
C ASP A 629 -48.49 -17.12 5.72
N SER A 630 -48.63 -15.93 5.14
CA SER A 630 -48.59 -15.73 3.69
C SER A 630 -48.09 -14.34 3.28
N ILE A 631 -47.36 -14.30 2.16
CA ILE A 631 -46.91 -13.06 1.52
C ILE A 631 -47.32 -13.10 0.06
N ILE A 632 -48.20 -12.18 -0.31
CA ILE A 632 -48.87 -12.14 -1.60
C ILE A 632 -48.54 -10.85 -2.32
N ILE A 633 -48.09 -10.96 -3.57
CA ILE A 633 -47.96 -9.85 -4.50
C ILE A 633 -49.17 -9.82 -5.45
N GLU A 634 -49.74 -8.63 -5.59
CA GLU A 634 -50.81 -8.32 -6.54
C GLU A 634 -50.24 -7.34 -7.58
N HIS A 635 -50.39 -7.59 -8.88
CA HIS A 635 -49.84 -6.72 -9.93
C HIS A 635 -50.72 -6.67 -11.19
N ARG A 636 -50.59 -5.60 -11.98
CA ARG A 636 -51.27 -5.39 -13.27
C ARG A 636 -50.46 -4.47 -14.18
N ILE A 637 -50.77 -4.50 -15.47
CA ILE A 637 -50.30 -3.50 -16.45
C ILE A 637 -51.48 -2.56 -16.76
N ASN A 638 -51.25 -1.26 -16.66
CA ASN A 638 -52.24 -0.19 -16.85
C ASN A 638 -53.54 -0.44 -16.05
N SER A 639 -54.70 -0.37 -16.70
CA SER A 639 -56.01 -0.70 -16.12
C SER A 639 -56.42 -2.16 -16.36
N GLY A 640 -55.46 -3.04 -16.65
CA GLY A 640 -55.69 -4.46 -16.88
C GLY A 640 -56.00 -5.26 -15.61
N THR A 641 -56.27 -6.55 -15.79
CA THR A 641 -56.59 -7.52 -14.73
C THR A 641 -55.51 -7.54 -13.65
N LEU A 642 -55.93 -7.51 -12.38
CA LEU A 642 -55.04 -7.68 -11.24
C LEU A 642 -54.71 -9.17 -11.04
N LEU A 643 -53.46 -9.54 -11.29
CA LEU A 643 -52.91 -10.87 -11.08
C LEU A 643 -52.38 -10.98 -9.65
N LYS A 644 -52.77 -12.06 -8.95
CA LYS A 644 -52.39 -12.33 -7.57
C LYS A 644 -51.47 -13.56 -7.52
N SER A 645 -50.39 -13.50 -6.75
CA SER A 645 -49.41 -14.58 -6.65
C SER A 645 -48.66 -14.55 -5.32
N GLU A 646 -48.25 -15.72 -4.83
CA GLU A 646 -47.43 -15.83 -3.63
C GLU A 646 -45.97 -15.45 -3.93
N MET A 647 -45.32 -14.76 -2.98
CA MET A 647 -43.89 -14.47 -3.02
C MET A 647 -43.12 -15.64 -2.41
N LYS A 648 -42.08 -16.11 -3.09
CA LYS A 648 -41.28 -17.25 -2.65
C LYS A 648 -40.27 -16.82 -1.60
N PHE A 649 -40.15 -17.60 -0.52
CA PHE A 649 -39.05 -17.44 0.43
C PHE A 649 -37.69 -17.64 -0.26
N PHE A 650 -36.69 -16.91 0.21
CA PHE A 650 -35.31 -17.01 -0.26
C PHE A 650 -34.34 -17.31 0.89
N GLN A 651 -33.99 -16.32 1.73
CA GLN A 651 -33.21 -16.47 2.97
C GLN A 651 -33.40 -15.22 3.85
N ASP A 652 -33.02 -15.28 5.14
CA ASP A 652 -32.89 -14.10 6.02
C ASP A 652 -34.12 -13.15 6.00
N ASP A 653 -35.31 -13.74 6.10
CA ASP A 653 -36.62 -13.07 6.00
C ASP A 653 -36.85 -12.31 4.66
N ILE A 654 -36.05 -12.55 3.62
CA ILE A 654 -36.24 -12.04 2.25
C ILE A 654 -37.11 -12.99 1.42
N TYR A 655 -38.08 -12.42 0.72
CA TYR A 655 -38.99 -13.06 -0.22
C TYR A 655 -38.92 -12.39 -1.59
N TYR A 656 -39.21 -13.14 -2.66
CA TYR A 656 -39.10 -12.65 -4.04
C TYR A 656 -40.26 -13.06 -4.96
N TYR A 657 -40.46 -12.28 -6.02
CA TYR A 657 -41.33 -12.62 -7.14
C TYR A 657 -40.71 -12.24 -8.48
N LYS A 658 -40.84 -13.11 -9.48
CA LYS A 658 -40.40 -12.88 -10.86
C LYS A 658 -41.60 -12.51 -11.74
N MET A 659 -41.73 -11.22 -12.05
CA MET A 659 -42.78 -10.67 -12.88
C MET A 659 -42.41 -10.77 -14.36
N ASN A 660 -42.98 -11.75 -15.05
CA ASN A 660 -42.74 -11.97 -16.48
C ASN A 660 -43.58 -10.98 -17.31
N LEU A 661 -42.99 -9.84 -17.64
CA LEU A 661 -43.54 -8.86 -18.58
C LEU A 661 -43.09 -9.22 -20.01
N ASP A 662 -43.98 -9.11 -21.00
CA ASP A 662 -43.62 -9.32 -22.41
C ASP A 662 -43.10 -8.00 -23.04
N PRO A 663 -41.82 -7.91 -23.44
CA PRO A 663 -41.23 -6.68 -23.99
C PRO A 663 -41.84 -6.25 -25.34
N ILE A 664 -42.56 -7.12 -26.05
CA ILE A 664 -43.27 -6.78 -27.29
C ILE A 664 -44.59 -6.06 -26.97
N SER A 665 -45.27 -6.47 -25.88
CA SER A 665 -46.53 -5.87 -25.44
C SER A 665 -46.39 -4.45 -24.85
N LEU A 666 -45.22 -4.14 -24.25
CA LEU A 666 -44.97 -2.90 -23.52
C LEU A 666 -44.68 -1.69 -24.44
N GLN A 667 -45.34 -0.57 -24.14
CA GLN A 667 -45.23 0.71 -24.85
C GLN A 667 -44.69 1.83 -23.94
N GLU A 668 -44.19 2.91 -24.56
CA GLU A 668 -43.78 4.12 -23.85
C GLU A 668 -45.00 4.77 -23.18
N GLY A 669 -44.96 4.92 -21.85
CA GLY A 669 -46.08 5.41 -21.04
C GLY A 669 -46.89 4.31 -20.32
N ASP A 670 -46.61 3.03 -20.57
CA ASP A 670 -47.23 1.94 -19.80
C ASP A 670 -46.82 1.98 -18.32
N LYS A 671 -47.70 1.50 -17.44
CA LYS A 671 -47.56 1.56 -15.99
C LYS A 671 -47.82 0.19 -15.37
N VAL A 672 -46.79 -0.38 -14.75
CA VAL A 672 -46.89 -1.65 -14.01
C VAL A 672 -47.19 -1.30 -12.55
N ASP A 673 -48.43 -1.50 -12.14
CA ASP A 673 -48.88 -1.31 -10.76
C ASP A 673 -48.73 -2.62 -9.98
N TYR A 674 -48.18 -2.56 -8.76
CA TYR A 674 -48.13 -3.73 -7.87
C TYR A 674 -48.17 -3.37 -6.38
N ARG A 675 -48.52 -4.34 -5.55
CA ARG A 675 -48.63 -4.23 -4.09
C ARG A 675 -48.22 -5.55 -3.44
N ILE A 676 -47.41 -5.49 -2.40
CA ILE A 676 -47.09 -6.63 -1.52
C ILE A 676 -48.04 -6.59 -0.33
N THR A 677 -48.52 -7.74 0.14
CA THR A 677 -49.34 -7.87 1.35
C THR A 677 -48.83 -9.05 2.16
N ALA A 678 -48.51 -8.82 3.43
CA ALA A 678 -48.04 -9.85 4.35
C ALA A 678 -49.09 -10.09 5.45
N VAL A 679 -49.15 -11.34 5.93
CA VAL A 679 -50.04 -11.82 6.98
C VAL A 679 -49.22 -12.60 7.99
N ASP A 680 -49.42 -12.33 9.28
CA ASP A 680 -48.82 -13.13 10.35
C ASP A 680 -49.52 -14.49 10.55
N ASN A 681 -48.87 -15.35 11.34
CA ASN A 681 -49.35 -16.65 11.77
C ASN A 681 -50.01 -16.59 13.17
N SER A 682 -50.55 -15.44 13.58
CA SER A 682 -51.36 -15.31 14.80
C SER A 682 -52.79 -15.79 14.57
N SER A 683 -53.51 -16.05 15.66
CA SER A 683 -54.95 -16.30 15.65
C SER A 683 -55.78 -15.12 15.14
N ASN A 684 -55.24 -13.90 15.18
CA ASN A 684 -55.87 -12.68 14.65
C ASN A 684 -55.58 -12.44 13.15
N GLN A 685 -54.55 -13.08 12.59
CA GLN A 685 -54.05 -12.86 11.22
C GLN A 685 -53.87 -11.38 10.88
N ASN A 686 -53.11 -10.66 11.72
CA ASN A 686 -52.81 -9.25 11.47
C ASN A 686 -51.99 -9.13 10.18
N ARG A 687 -52.07 -7.95 9.54
CA ARG A 687 -51.68 -7.80 8.14
C ARG A 687 -51.27 -6.39 7.80
N ILE A 688 -50.34 -6.29 6.85
CA ILE A 688 -49.90 -5.03 6.27
C ILE A 688 -49.88 -5.15 4.74
N SER A 689 -50.01 -4.02 4.06
CA SER A 689 -49.67 -3.89 2.64
C SER A 689 -48.55 -2.87 2.44
N PHE A 690 -47.69 -3.12 1.45
CA PHE A 690 -46.71 -2.18 0.93
C PHE A 690 -47.02 -1.89 -0.55
N PRO A 691 -47.41 -0.65 -0.93
CA PRO A 691 -47.64 0.49 -0.04
C PRO A 691 -48.91 0.30 0.81
N SER A 692 -49.03 1.08 1.89
CA SER A 692 -50.16 1.00 2.84
C SER A 692 -51.52 1.35 2.22
N SER A 693 -51.52 2.05 1.09
CA SER A 693 -52.70 2.30 0.26
C SER A 693 -52.32 2.40 -1.21
N GLY A 694 -53.19 1.96 -2.12
CA GLY A 694 -52.92 1.98 -3.56
C GLY A 694 -51.94 0.90 -4.01
N PHE A 695 -51.06 1.25 -4.95
CA PHE A 695 -50.05 0.38 -5.55
C PHE A 695 -48.74 1.17 -5.73
N ASN A 696 -47.60 0.49 -5.62
CA ASN A 696 -46.34 0.97 -6.20
C ASN A 696 -46.47 0.94 -7.72
N SER A 697 -45.71 1.81 -8.40
CA SER A 697 -45.83 1.98 -9.85
C SER A 697 -44.47 2.06 -10.51
N ILE A 698 -44.23 1.17 -11.47
CA ILE A 698 -43.07 1.21 -12.36
C ILE A 698 -43.56 1.73 -13.72
N ASN A 699 -42.89 2.75 -14.26
CA ASN A 699 -43.30 3.38 -15.52
C ASN A 699 -42.35 2.93 -16.65
N ILE A 700 -42.92 2.52 -17.78
CA ILE A 700 -42.19 2.10 -18.98
C ILE A 700 -41.83 3.35 -19.79
N ASN A 701 -40.55 3.66 -19.82
CA ASN A 701 -39.96 4.81 -20.48
C ASN A 701 -39.42 4.46 -21.86
N LYS A 702 -39.22 5.50 -22.66
CA LYS A 702 -38.41 5.43 -23.87
C LYS A 702 -36.98 5.03 -23.52
N GLY A 703 -36.47 4.03 -24.23
CA GLY A 703 -35.08 3.63 -24.16
C GLY A 703 -34.66 2.90 -25.43
N LYS A 704 -33.36 2.70 -25.58
CA LYS A 704 -32.76 1.96 -26.69
C LYS A 704 -31.85 0.86 -26.16
N MET A 705 -31.96 -0.32 -26.75
CA MET A 705 -31.08 -1.44 -26.48
C MET A 705 -30.10 -1.59 -27.65
N TYR A 706 -28.81 -1.54 -27.34
CA TYR A 706 -27.72 -1.77 -28.28
C TYR A 706 -26.96 -3.01 -27.82
N THR A 707 -27.02 -4.09 -28.59
CA THR A 707 -26.36 -5.38 -28.28
C THR A 707 -25.48 -5.85 -29.42
N ASN A 708 -24.37 -6.50 -29.10
CA ASN A 708 -23.63 -7.32 -30.04
C ASN A 708 -23.67 -8.80 -29.61
N GLN A 709 -23.66 -9.71 -30.57
CA GLN A 709 -23.53 -11.16 -30.36
C GLN A 709 -22.20 -11.65 -30.94
N PRO A 710 -21.05 -11.31 -30.31
CA PRO A 710 -19.75 -11.48 -30.93
C PRO A 710 -19.28 -12.93 -31.01
N ASN A 711 -19.91 -13.84 -30.23
CA ASN A 711 -19.57 -15.27 -30.18
C ASN A 711 -18.07 -15.54 -29.98
N LYS A 712 -17.40 -14.67 -29.21
CA LYS A 712 -15.95 -14.70 -29.00
C LYS A 712 -15.58 -15.66 -27.88
N GLN A 713 -14.73 -16.63 -28.19
CA GLN A 713 -14.20 -17.59 -27.22
C GLN A 713 -13.45 -16.87 -26.09
N ILE A 714 -13.98 -16.94 -24.86
CA ILE A 714 -13.26 -16.60 -23.63
C ILE A 714 -12.18 -17.66 -23.44
N ARG A 715 -10.92 -17.22 -23.38
CA ARG A 715 -9.75 -18.09 -23.28
C ARG A 715 -9.20 -18.09 -21.85
N ASP A 716 -8.93 -19.29 -21.35
CA ASP A 716 -8.21 -19.58 -20.11
C ASP A 716 -7.05 -18.60 -19.89
N ASN A 717 -7.03 -17.95 -18.72
CA ASN A 717 -5.97 -17.08 -18.21
C ASN A 717 -5.38 -16.07 -19.22
N TYR A 718 -6.19 -15.59 -20.19
CA TYR A 718 -5.67 -14.72 -21.25
C TYR A 718 -5.42 -13.30 -20.76
N LEU A 719 -4.14 -12.98 -20.50
CA LEU A 719 -3.62 -11.77 -19.86
C LEU A 719 -4.27 -10.44 -20.33
N PHE A 720 -4.58 -10.31 -21.62
CA PHE A 720 -5.10 -9.08 -22.23
C PHE A 720 -6.64 -8.97 -22.23
N GLY A 721 -7.33 -10.06 -21.90
CA GLY A 721 -8.78 -10.20 -21.99
C GLY A 721 -9.27 -10.32 -23.44
N ILE A 722 -10.39 -11.01 -23.65
CA ILE A 722 -11.10 -10.88 -24.93
C ILE A 722 -11.73 -9.50 -25.02
N ARG A 723 -11.79 -8.94 -26.23
CA ARG A 723 -12.36 -7.61 -26.47
C ARG A 723 -13.40 -7.64 -27.57
N ASP A 724 -14.44 -6.84 -27.38
CA ASP A 724 -15.45 -6.56 -28.39
C ASP A 724 -15.89 -5.10 -28.34
N THR A 725 -16.40 -4.58 -29.45
CA THR A 725 -16.70 -3.15 -29.60
C THR A 725 -18.12 -2.97 -30.11
N LEU A 726 -18.88 -2.13 -29.42
CA LEU A 726 -20.23 -1.70 -29.76
C LEU A 726 -20.20 -0.21 -30.08
N THR A 727 -20.56 0.16 -31.30
CA THR A 727 -20.55 1.56 -31.75
C THR A 727 -21.97 2.13 -31.70
N ILE A 728 -22.18 3.18 -30.89
CA ILE A 728 -23.40 3.98 -30.94
C ILE A 728 -23.15 5.16 -31.88
N SER A 729 -23.92 5.25 -32.96
CA SER A 729 -23.81 6.31 -33.97
C SER A 729 -24.58 7.58 -33.61
N GLU A 730 -25.56 7.47 -32.72
CA GLU A 730 -26.49 8.55 -32.34
C GLU A 730 -26.00 9.36 -31.14
N ASP A 731 -26.28 10.67 -31.13
CA ASP A 731 -26.12 11.51 -29.94
C ASP A 731 -27.26 11.24 -28.96
N ILE A 732 -26.94 10.59 -27.84
CA ILE A 732 -27.89 10.18 -26.79
C ILE A 732 -27.30 10.52 -25.43
N PHE A 733 -27.93 11.44 -24.69
CA PHE A 733 -27.50 11.77 -23.33
C PHE A 733 -28.10 10.78 -22.33
N ILE A 734 -27.23 10.04 -21.65
CA ILE A 734 -27.58 8.99 -20.69
C ILE A 734 -28.31 9.60 -19.48
N LYS A 735 -29.54 9.14 -19.23
CA LYS A 735 -30.31 9.34 -17.99
C LYS A 735 -30.41 8.07 -17.15
N ASP A 736 -30.03 6.94 -17.72
CA ASP A 736 -29.92 5.62 -17.09
C ASP A 736 -29.10 4.68 -17.99
N LEU A 737 -28.40 3.73 -17.39
CA LEU A 737 -27.53 2.79 -18.10
C LEU A 737 -27.51 1.41 -17.43
N ASN A 738 -28.23 0.48 -18.04
CA ASN A 738 -28.16 -0.95 -17.70
C ASN A 738 -27.24 -1.69 -18.70
N ILE A 739 -26.42 -2.62 -18.21
CA ILE A 739 -25.42 -3.33 -19.04
C ILE A 739 -25.76 -4.82 -19.10
N VAL A 740 -25.96 -5.34 -20.31
CA VAL A 740 -26.28 -6.75 -20.57
C VAL A 740 -24.99 -7.55 -20.72
N PHE A 741 -24.89 -8.69 -20.05
CA PHE A 741 -23.80 -9.65 -20.22
C PHE A 741 -24.34 -11.09 -20.28
N LYS A 742 -24.04 -11.78 -21.39
CA LYS A 742 -24.36 -13.20 -21.57
C LYS A 742 -23.12 -13.96 -22.04
N ALA A 743 -22.80 -15.06 -21.38
CA ALA A 743 -21.74 -15.96 -21.79
C ALA A 743 -22.11 -17.42 -21.53
N ASN A 744 -21.52 -18.33 -22.31
CA ASN A 744 -21.36 -19.73 -21.94
C ASN A 744 -20.05 -19.83 -21.14
N HIS A 745 -20.10 -20.23 -19.88
CA HIS A 745 -18.93 -20.46 -19.03
C HIS A 745 -19.28 -21.44 -17.92
N ASN A 746 -18.35 -22.33 -17.57
CA ASN A 746 -18.61 -23.34 -16.54
C ASN A 746 -18.55 -22.78 -15.10
N ARG A 747 -17.81 -21.68 -14.88
CA ARG A 747 -17.76 -20.93 -13.61
C ARG A 747 -17.76 -19.41 -13.86
N ILE A 748 -18.76 -18.69 -13.35
CA ILE A 748 -18.74 -17.20 -13.34
C ILE A 748 -17.71 -16.62 -12.36
N SER A 749 -17.37 -17.36 -11.30
CA SER A 749 -16.42 -16.96 -10.25
C SER A 749 -15.02 -16.65 -10.73
N ASP A 750 -14.69 -17.13 -11.93
CA ASP A 750 -13.36 -17.08 -12.52
C ASP A 750 -13.24 -15.89 -13.49
N LEU A 751 -14.37 -15.29 -13.88
CA LEU A 751 -14.46 -14.18 -14.81
C LEU A 751 -14.25 -12.81 -14.16
N GLU A 752 -13.76 -11.88 -14.97
CA GLU A 752 -13.76 -10.44 -14.73
C GLU A 752 -14.38 -9.71 -15.91
N PHE A 753 -15.27 -8.77 -15.63
CA PHE A 753 -16.00 -8.01 -16.64
C PHE A 753 -15.73 -6.51 -16.51
N ARG A 754 -15.32 -5.88 -17.60
CA ARG A 754 -15.01 -4.45 -17.69
C ARG A 754 -15.61 -3.82 -18.95
N ILE A 755 -15.87 -2.52 -18.91
CA ILE A 755 -16.18 -1.72 -20.10
C ILE A 755 -15.25 -0.49 -20.18
N ILE A 756 -15.11 0.07 -21.38
CA ILE A 756 -14.51 1.37 -21.64
C ILE A 756 -15.54 2.20 -22.41
N PRO A 757 -16.20 3.19 -21.77
CA PRO A 757 -17.05 4.15 -22.47
C PRO A 757 -16.25 5.09 -23.38
N PRO A 758 -16.87 5.69 -24.42
CA PRO A 758 -16.24 6.66 -25.31
C PRO A 758 -15.52 7.79 -24.56
N GLY A 759 -14.20 7.90 -24.75
CA GLY A 759 -13.40 8.97 -24.13
C GLY A 759 -13.28 8.89 -22.59
N LYS A 760 -13.51 7.71 -21.99
CA LYS A 760 -13.36 7.47 -20.54
C LYS A 760 -12.24 6.44 -20.26
N LEU A 761 -11.85 6.36 -18.99
CA LEU A 761 -11.03 5.26 -18.47
C LEU A 761 -11.84 3.95 -18.40
N THR A 762 -11.19 2.84 -18.05
CA THR A 762 -11.83 1.53 -17.90
C THR A 762 -12.63 1.44 -16.60
N PHE A 763 -13.89 1.02 -16.70
CA PHE A 763 -14.79 0.74 -15.58
C PHE A 763 -14.77 -0.78 -15.33
N GLN A 764 -14.54 -1.20 -14.09
CA GLN A 764 -14.64 -2.60 -13.68
C GLN A 764 -16.04 -2.84 -13.12
N LEU A 765 -16.74 -3.85 -13.60
CA LEU A 765 -18.15 -4.08 -13.23
C LEU A 765 -18.27 -5.19 -12.18
N PHE A 766 -17.53 -6.28 -12.37
CA PHE A 766 -17.26 -7.28 -11.34
C PHE A 766 -15.91 -7.95 -11.59
N PHE A 767 -15.30 -8.46 -10.51
CA PHE A 767 -14.05 -9.20 -10.54
C PHE A 767 -14.16 -10.42 -9.62
N ARG A 768 -14.13 -11.63 -10.22
CA ARG A 768 -14.21 -12.91 -9.50
C ARG A 768 -15.36 -12.97 -8.46
N PRO A 769 -16.63 -12.87 -8.90
CA PRO A 769 -17.80 -12.69 -8.01
C PRO A 769 -18.08 -13.84 -7.02
N GLY A 770 -17.33 -14.96 -7.09
CA GLY A 770 -17.42 -16.08 -6.16
C GLY A 770 -16.36 -16.11 -5.05
N LEU A 771 -15.49 -15.09 -4.92
CA LEU A 771 -14.35 -15.16 -3.99
C LEU A 771 -14.76 -14.83 -2.54
N ASN A 772 -14.49 -15.75 -1.62
CA ASN A 772 -14.93 -15.76 -0.22
C ASN A 772 -16.45 -15.96 0.00
N THR A 773 -17.21 -16.29 -1.05
CA THR A 773 -18.63 -16.65 -0.95
C THR A 773 -18.84 -18.15 -1.22
N LYS A 774 -20.06 -18.67 -1.02
CA LYS A 774 -20.37 -20.09 -1.29
C LYS A 774 -20.59 -20.40 -2.79
N PHE A 775 -20.29 -19.46 -3.71
CA PHE A 775 -20.82 -19.46 -5.09
C PHE A 775 -19.79 -19.89 -6.14
N SER A 776 -18.95 -20.86 -5.79
CA SER A 776 -18.36 -21.70 -6.82
C SER A 776 -19.47 -22.39 -7.64
N ASN A 777 -19.22 -22.61 -8.93
CA ASN A 777 -20.01 -23.45 -9.84
C ASN A 777 -21.30 -22.86 -10.47
N ALA A 778 -21.57 -21.56 -10.35
CA ALA A 778 -22.65 -20.94 -11.14
C ALA A 778 -22.27 -20.81 -12.63
N LYS A 779 -23.10 -21.37 -13.52
CA LYS A 779 -22.81 -21.49 -14.96
C LYS A 779 -23.52 -20.43 -15.80
N ASN A 780 -23.01 -20.25 -17.02
CA ASN A 780 -23.65 -19.57 -18.15
C ASN A 780 -24.37 -18.27 -17.76
N PRO A 781 -23.63 -17.22 -17.35
CA PRO A 781 -24.23 -15.97 -16.94
C PRO A 781 -25.12 -15.38 -18.03
N ASN A 782 -26.30 -14.92 -17.64
CA ASN A 782 -27.26 -14.18 -18.46
C ASN A 782 -27.88 -13.11 -17.56
N ILE A 783 -27.16 -12.00 -17.44
CA ILE A 783 -27.38 -10.99 -16.39
C ILE A 783 -27.56 -9.60 -16.97
N ILE A 784 -28.30 -8.78 -16.22
CA ILE A 784 -28.35 -7.32 -16.40
C ILE A 784 -27.66 -6.70 -15.20
N LEU A 785 -26.73 -5.80 -15.45
CA LEU A 785 -26.09 -4.95 -14.45
C LEU A 785 -26.83 -3.61 -14.40
N ASP A 786 -27.41 -3.32 -13.24
CA ASP A 786 -28.30 -2.18 -12.97
C ASP A 786 -27.86 -1.60 -11.61
N GLN A 787 -27.56 -0.30 -11.55
CA GLN A 787 -26.91 0.31 -10.39
C GLN A 787 -27.86 0.48 -9.19
N GLU A 788 -29.16 0.35 -9.41
CA GLU A 788 -30.21 0.50 -8.41
C GLU A 788 -30.84 -0.86 -8.03
N ALA A 789 -30.37 -1.95 -8.65
CA ALA A 789 -30.73 -3.32 -8.30
C ALA A 789 -30.49 -3.64 -6.81
N PHE A 790 -31.45 -4.34 -6.22
CA PHE A 790 -31.48 -4.68 -4.78
C PHE A 790 -30.32 -5.58 -4.30
N LEU A 791 -29.63 -6.27 -5.23
CA LEU A 791 -28.68 -7.35 -4.94
C LEU A 791 -27.35 -7.13 -5.67
N SER A 792 -26.22 -7.20 -4.96
CA SER A 792 -24.88 -7.31 -5.57
C SER A 792 -24.40 -8.76 -5.58
N PHE A 793 -23.52 -9.12 -6.53
CA PHE A 793 -22.93 -10.47 -6.59
C PHE A 793 -22.17 -10.83 -5.32
N SER A 794 -21.44 -9.86 -4.77
CA SER A 794 -20.72 -9.94 -3.49
C SER A 794 -21.53 -10.45 -2.30
N ASN A 795 -22.86 -10.33 -2.30
CA ASN A 795 -23.71 -10.59 -1.12
C ASN A 795 -24.74 -11.73 -1.29
N PHE A 796 -24.79 -12.45 -2.42
CA PHE A 796 -26.02 -13.14 -2.82
C PHE A 796 -25.92 -14.64 -3.19
N GLN A 797 -26.67 -15.52 -2.51
CA GLN A 797 -26.89 -16.89 -2.98
C GLN A 797 -27.83 -16.90 -4.20
N LEU A 798 -27.49 -17.60 -5.29
CA LEU A 798 -28.34 -17.60 -6.48
C LEU A 798 -29.69 -18.31 -6.23
N ILE A 799 -30.76 -17.69 -6.74
CA ILE A 799 -32.16 -18.15 -6.62
C ILE A 799 -32.41 -19.50 -7.30
N ASP A 800 -31.61 -19.84 -8.31
CA ASP A 800 -31.70 -21.08 -9.06
C ASP A 800 -30.28 -21.69 -9.14
N SER A 801 -30.11 -22.89 -8.57
CA SER A 801 -28.80 -23.45 -8.22
C SER A 801 -28.07 -24.10 -9.42
N SER A 802 -28.17 -23.50 -10.60
CA SER A 802 -27.59 -24.01 -11.84
C SER A 802 -27.08 -22.94 -12.81
N LEU A 803 -27.72 -21.75 -12.85
CA LEU A 803 -27.45 -20.70 -13.82
C LEU A 803 -27.42 -19.31 -13.17
N ALA A 804 -26.43 -18.48 -13.51
CA ALA A 804 -26.36 -17.10 -13.04
C ALA A 804 -27.29 -16.19 -13.87
N VAL A 805 -28.56 -16.09 -13.46
CA VAL A 805 -29.60 -15.31 -14.14
C VAL A 805 -30.24 -14.30 -13.19
N GLY A 806 -30.34 -13.04 -13.60
CA GLY A 806 -30.97 -12.00 -12.79
C GLY A 806 -30.51 -10.58 -13.14
N THR A 807 -30.93 -9.62 -12.31
CA THR A 807 -30.54 -8.22 -12.39
C THR A 807 -29.80 -7.86 -11.11
N PHE A 808 -28.58 -7.32 -11.24
CA PHE A 808 -27.62 -7.20 -10.15
C PHE A 808 -26.87 -5.87 -10.17
N LYS A 809 -26.49 -5.38 -8.99
CA LYS A 809 -25.64 -4.22 -8.83
C LYS A 809 -24.17 -4.58 -9.12
N PRO A 810 -23.42 -3.76 -9.87
CA PRO A 810 -21.98 -3.93 -10.03
C PRO A 810 -21.25 -3.91 -8.68
N ASP A 811 -20.21 -4.73 -8.53
CA ASP A 811 -19.47 -4.84 -7.25
C ASP A 811 -18.47 -3.70 -7.04
N THR A 812 -17.95 -3.09 -8.13
CA THR A 812 -16.76 -2.21 -8.04
C THR A 812 -16.84 -0.84 -8.72
N THR A 813 -17.89 -0.53 -9.51
CA THR A 813 -18.07 0.82 -10.09
C THR A 813 -19.53 1.27 -10.11
N ASP A 814 -19.77 2.54 -9.82
CA ASP A 814 -21.09 3.19 -9.86
C ASP A 814 -21.45 3.65 -11.30
N LEU A 815 -22.49 3.07 -11.90
CA LEU A 815 -22.93 3.43 -13.26
C LEU A 815 -23.60 4.82 -13.33
N THR A 816 -24.12 5.37 -12.22
CA THR A 816 -24.71 6.73 -12.24
C THR A 816 -23.68 7.80 -12.58
N SER A 817 -22.39 7.52 -12.40
CA SER A 817 -21.27 8.39 -12.83
C SER A 817 -21.17 8.59 -14.37
N LEU A 818 -21.94 7.81 -15.14
CA LEU A 818 -22.10 7.96 -16.60
C LEU A 818 -23.38 8.74 -16.99
N ASN A 819 -24.25 9.09 -16.03
CA ASN A 819 -25.39 9.96 -16.33
C ASN A 819 -24.93 11.35 -16.78
N GLY A 820 -25.62 11.91 -17.77
CA GLY A 820 -25.23 13.14 -18.48
C GLY A 820 -24.13 12.97 -19.53
N MET A 821 -23.53 11.77 -19.68
CA MET A 821 -22.61 11.49 -20.78
C MET A 821 -23.38 11.28 -22.10
N ASN A 822 -22.83 11.77 -23.22
CA ASN A 822 -23.28 11.36 -24.55
C ASN A 822 -22.74 9.95 -24.86
N ALA A 823 -23.64 9.01 -25.14
CA ALA A 823 -23.30 7.61 -25.41
C ALA A 823 -22.63 7.36 -26.76
N LYS A 824 -22.60 8.36 -27.65
CA LYS A 824 -22.03 8.25 -29.01
C LYS A 824 -20.56 7.84 -29.03
N GLY A 825 -20.22 6.93 -29.94
CA GLY A 825 -18.86 6.42 -30.15
C GLY A 825 -18.71 4.94 -29.81
N ASN A 826 -17.46 4.51 -29.64
CA ASN A 826 -17.11 3.11 -29.41
C ASN A 826 -17.08 2.79 -27.91
N TRP A 827 -18.00 1.93 -27.48
CA TRP A 827 -17.91 1.24 -26.20
C TRP A 827 -17.12 -0.06 -26.40
N ILE A 828 -16.14 -0.33 -25.56
CA ILE A 828 -15.33 -1.55 -25.63
C ILE A 828 -15.59 -2.39 -24.39
N VAL A 829 -16.05 -3.62 -24.56
CA VAL A 829 -16.10 -4.61 -23.47
C VAL A 829 -14.78 -5.36 -23.38
N ILE A 830 -14.36 -5.71 -22.17
CA ILE A 830 -13.23 -6.60 -21.92
C ILE A 830 -13.67 -7.67 -20.92
N VAL A 831 -13.52 -8.93 -21.32
CA VAL A 831 -13.78 -10.08 -20.44
C VAL A 831 -12.48 -10.86 -20.25
N TYR A 832 -12.07 -11.09 -19.02
CA TYR A 832 -10.94 -11.97 -18.69
C TYR A 832 -11.46 -13.24 -18.05
N ASP A 833 -10.84 -14.37 -18.37
CA ASP A 833 -10.73 -15.46 -17.41
C ASP A 833 -9.51 -15.19 -16.52
N ARG A 834 -9.66 -15.44 -15.21
CA ARG A 834 -8.67 -15.21 -14.16
C ARG A 834 -8.37 -16.48 -13.37
N ALA A 835 -8.85 -17.65 -13.79
CA ALA A 835 -8.43 -18.95 -13.29
C ALA A 835 -8.02 -19.87 -14.46
N SER A 836 -7.47 -21.04 -14.14
CA SER A 836 -7.01 -22.03 -15.12
C SER A 836 -7.84 -23.30 -15.08
N GLY A 837 -8.18 -23.85 -16.24
CA GLY A 837 -8.83 -25.15 -16.41
C GLY A 837 -10.19 -25.11 -17.11
N GLU A 838 -10.73 -23.93 -17.42
CA GLU A 838 -12.00 -23.76 -18.13
C GLU A 838 -11.86 -22.81 -19.32
N ILE A 839 -12.84 -22.87 -20.23
CA ILE A 839 -13.01 -21.93 -21.34
C ILE A 839 -14.51 -21.69 -21.54
N GLY A 840 -14.83 -20.65 -22.31
CA GLY A 840 -16.22 -20.43 -22.74
C GLY A 840 -16.32 -19.46 -23.90
N THR A 841 -17.47 -18.78 -24.00
CA THR A 841 -17.81 -17.89 -25.12
C THR A 841 -18.65 -16.72 -24.62
N LEU A 842 -18.21 -15.48 -24.91
CA LEU A 842 -19.07 -14.30 -24.84
C LEU A 842 -20.10 -14.38 -25.96
N THR A 843 -21.33 -14.73 -25.61
CA THR A 843 -22.43 -14.96 -26.57
C THR A 843 -23.15 -13.66 -26.90
N GLU A 844 -23.36 -12.78 -25.92
CA GLU A 844 -23.99 -11.47 -26.11
C GLU A 844 -23.50 -10.47 -25.05
N TRP A 845 -23.39 -9.20 -25.42
CA TRP A 845 -23.35 -8.10 -24.46
C TRP A 845 -24.03 -6.86 -25.04
N GLY A 846 -24.35 -5.89 -24.20
CA GLY A 846 -24.96 -4.66 -24.67
C GLY A 846 -25.24 -3.62 -23.60
N LEU A 847 -25.90 -2.55 -24.02
CA LEU A 847 -26.28 -1.40 -23.22
C LEU A 847 -27.78 -1.14 -23.44
N ILE A 848 -28.53 -1.03 -22.36
CA ILE A 848 -29.90 -0.52 -22.34
C ILE A 848 -29.81 0.91 -21.80
N ILE A 849 -30.20 1.88 -22.62
CA ILE A 849 -30.01 3.30 -22.33
C ILE A 849 -31.38 3.99 -22.31
N ARG A 850 -31.72 4.61 -21.17
CA ARG A 850 -32.75 5.67 -21.12
C ARG A 850 -32.04 6.99 -21.38
N GLY A 851 -32.48 7.75 -22.37
CA GLY A 851 -31.80 8.99 -22.75
C GLY A 851 -32.47 9.71 -23.90
N ASP A 852 -32.14 10.99 -24.06
CA ASP A 852 -32.73 11.85 -25.09
C ASP A 852 -31.87 11.86 -26.35
N SER A 853 -32.46 11.54 -27.50
CA SER A 853 -31.83 11.66 -28.82
C SER A 853 -31.99 13.07 -29.39
N VAL A 854 -30.93 13.66 -29.91
CA VAL A 854 -30.96 15.01 -30.51
C VAL A 854 -31.37 14.94 -31.99
N THR A 855 -32.59 15.39 -32.31
CA THR A 855 -32.99 15.69 -33.70
C THR A 855 -32.46 17.06 -34.12
N THR A 856 -31.59 17.11 -35.12
CA THR A 856 -30.92 18.34 -35.57
C THR A 856 -31.82 19.25 -36.42
N ASN A 857 -31.87 20.54 -36.05
CA ASN A 857 -32.05 21.64 -37.00
C ASN A 857 -30.99 22.71 -36.63
N VAL A 858 -30.36 23.35 -37.61
CA VAL A 858 -29.06 24.00 -37.39
C VAL A 858 -29.16 25.49 -37.08
N GLU A 859 -28.78 25.84 -35.85
CA GLU A 859 -27.96 27.03 -35.55
C GLU A 859 -26.88 26.62 -34.52
N GLU A 860 -25.67 27.20 -34.59
CA GLU A 860 -24.60 26.86 -33.65
C GLU A 860 -24.81 27.55 -32.29
N GLN A 861 -25.32 26.81 -31.31
CA GLN A 861 -25.10 27.11 -29.90
C GLN A 861 -24.16 26.09 -29.26
N THR A 862 -22.94 26.53 -28.97
CA THR A 862 -21.98 25.79 -28.16
C THR A 862 -22.46 25.74 -26.70
N VAL A 863 -23.24 24.71 -26.37
CA VAL A 863 -23.68 24.43 -24.99
C VAL A 863 -22.48 23.96 -24.16
N TYR A 864 -21.69 24.91 -23.68
CA TYR A 864 -20.71 24.66 -22.63
C TYR A 864 -21.42 24.16 -21.35
N PRO A 865 -20.79 23.26 -20.57
CA PRO A 865 -21.41 22.72 -19.36
C PRO A 865 -21.71 23.85 -18.37
N SER A 866 -22.97 23.95 -17.96
CA SER A 866 -23.47 25.11 -17.21
C SER A 866 -22.76 25.28 -15.87
N GLY A 867 -22.42 26.55 -15.56
CA GLY A 867 -21.81 26.94 -14.30
C GLY A 867 -20.28 26.88 -14.29
N PHE A 868 -19.69 28.02 -13.92
CA PHE A 868 -18.38 28.09 -13.30
C PHE A 868 -18.37 27.28 -12.00
N VAL A 869 -17.27 26.59 -11.71
CA VAL A 869 -17.11 25.75 -10.50
C VAL A 869 -15.68 25.87 -10.01
N LEU A 870 -15.48 26.24 -8.74
CA LEU A 870 -14.21 25.98 -8.06
C LEU A 870 -14.28 24.58 -7.45
N TYR A 871 -13.25 23.74 -7.63
CA TYR A 871 -13.21 22.44 -6.97
C TYR A 871 -12.48 22.53 -5.63
N GLN A 872 -12.68 21.53 -4.79
CA GLN A 872 -11.88 21.38 -3.57
C GLN A 872 -10.43 21.04 -3.97
N ASN A 873 -9.46 21.72 -3.37
CA ASN A 873 -8.05 21.47 -3.61
C ASN A 873 -7.66 20.03 -3.20
N TYR A 874 -6.71 19.42 -3.89
CA TYR A 874 -6.24 18.07 -3.58
C TYR A 874 -4.70 17.98 -3.60
N PRO A 875 -4.06 17.37 -2.58
CA PRO A 875 -4.65 16.88 -1.32
C PRO A 875 -5.22 18.02 -0.46
N ASN A 876 -6.09 17.70 0.51
CA ASN A 876 -6.55 18.62 1.55
C ASN A 876 -6.91 17.83 2.84
N PRO A 877 -6.18 18.01 3.96
CA PRO A 877 -5.05 18.92 4.15
C PRO A 877 -3.87 18.64 3.22
N PHE A 878 -3.00 19.63 3.03
CA PHE A 878 -1.86 19.55 2.11
C PHE A 878 -0.53 19.92 2.75
N ASN A 879 0.55 19.34 2.22
CA ASN A 879 1.94 19.64 2.53
C ASN A 879 2.85 19.01 1.44
N PRO A 880 3.86 19.71 0.88
CA PRO A 880 4.04 21.16 0.82
C PRO A 880 3.23 21.81 -0.32
N SER A 881 2.45 21.05 -1.09
CA SER A 881 1.73 21.54 -2.27
C SER A 881 0.35 20.92 -2.47
N THR A 882 -0.51 21.61 -3.21
CA THR A 882 -1.87 21.17 -3.55
C THR A 882 -2.26 21.69 -4.94
N VAL A 883 -3.07 20.91 -5.67
CA VAL A 883 -3.67 21.35 -6.94
C VAL A 883 -5.05 21.93 -6.65
N ILE A 884 -5.29 23.16 -7.11
CA ILE A 884 -6.59 23.80 -7.15
C ILE A 884 -7.11 23.68 -8.59
N SER A 885 -8.19 22.90 -8.76
CA SER A 885 -8.89 22.78 -10.04
C SER A 885 -10.09 23.73 -10.08
N TYR A 886 -10.44 24.22 -11.27
CA TYR A 886 -11.67 24.97 -11.52
C TYR A 886 -12.17 24.77 -12.94
N ARG A 887 -13.48 24.97 -13.17
CA ARG A 887 -14.12 24.91 -14.47
C ARG A 887 -14.71 26.25 -14.87
N LEU A 888 -14.55 26.61 -16.14
CA LEU A 888 -15.14 27.80 -16.77
C LEU A 888 -16.17 27.38 -17.80
N SER A 889 -17.34 28.02 -17.80
CA SER A 889 -18.42 27.78 -18.77
C SER A 889 -18.44 28.77 -19.94
N ALA A 890 -17.54 29.75 -19.95
CA ALA A 890 -17.36 30.74 -21.02
C ALA A 890 -15.94 31.34 -20.96
N VAL A 891 -15.45 31.91 -22.06
CA VAL A 891 -14.18 32.66 -22.11
C VAL A 891 -14.24 33.77 -21.06
N SER A 892 -13.30 33.78 -20.11
CA SER A 892 -13.37 34.66 -18.94
C SER A 892 -11.99 35.14 -18.52
N HIS A 893 -11.89 36.39 -18.05
CA HIS A 893 -10.76 36.78 -17.22
C HIS A 893 -10.90 36.12 -15.85
N VAL A 894 -9.91 35.30 -15.48
CA VAL A 894 -9.89 34.52 -14.26
C VAL A 894 -8.83 35.06 -13.33
N SER A 895 -9.25 35.41 -12.11
CA SER A 895 -8.37 35.70 -10.99
C SER A 895 -8.51 34.58 -9.96
N LEU A 896 -7.46 33.79 -9.75
CA LEU A 896 -7.38 32.77 -8.70
C LEU A 896 -6.36 33.22 -7.64
N LYS A 897 -6.83 33.51 -6.43
CA LYS A 897 -6.02 34.12 -5.36
C LYS A 897 -6.15 33.33 -4.05
N VAL A 898 -5.07 33.27 -3.29
CA VAL A 898 -4.98 32.65 -1.95
C VAL A 898 -4.98 33.75 -0.89
N PHE A 899 -5.66 33.50 0.23
CA PHE A 899 -5.81 34.38 1.38
C PHE A 899 -5.59 33.63 2.69
N ASP A 900 -5.16 34.34 3.73
CA ASP A 900 -5.08 33.81 5.09
C ASP A 900 -6.41 33.92 5.86
N LEU A 901 -6.41 33.47 7.12
CA LEU A 901 -7.55 33.58 8.05
C LEU A 901 -8.01 35.01 8.34
N LEU A 902 -7.21 36.03 8.04
CA LEU A 902 -7.54 37.45 8.21
C LEU A 902 -7.99 38.11 6.89
N GLY A 903 -8.11 37.32 5.81
CA GLY A 903 -8.49 37.82 4.48
C GLY A 903 -7.38 38.58 3.76
N ARG A 904 -6.12 38.48 4.21
CA ARG A 904 -4.97 39.11 3.53
C ARG A 904 -4.55 38.23 2.36
N GLU A 905 -4.31 38.82 1.19
CA GLU A 905 -3.82 38.07 0.02
C GLU A 905 -2.41 37.53 0.30
N VAL A 906 -2.23 36.23 0.10
CA VAL A 906 -0.97 35.50 0.26
C VAL A 906 -0.27 35.31 -1.08
N GLU A 907 -1.03 34.97 -2.13
CA GLU A 907 -0.49 34.70 -3.47
C GLU A 907 -1.58 34.78 -4.54
N THR A 908 -1.26 35.35 -5.71
CA THR A 908 -2.08 35.25 -6.93
C THR A 908 -1.54 34.14 -7.82
N LEU A 909 -2.36 33.11 -8.08
CA LEU A 909 -1.96 31.91 -8.83
C LEU A 909 -2.29 32.01 -10.34
N VAL A 910 -3.36 32.72 -10.68
CA VAL A 910 -3.81 33.00 -12.06
C VAL A 910 -4.42 34.40 -12.07
N ASP A 911 -4.12 35.21 -13.08
CA ASP A 911 -4.77 36.51 -13.31
C ASP A 911 -4.73 36.84 -14.82
N GLU A 912 -5.48 36.09 -15.62
CA GLU A 912 -5.43 36.14 -17.09
C GLU A 912 -6.74 35.64 -17.74
N ILE A 913 -6.88 35.82 -19.07
CA ILE A 913 -8.01 35.29 -19.83
C ILE A 913 -7.82 33.78 -20.06
N LYS A 914 -8.88 33.01 -19.80
CA LYS A 914 -8.93 31.55 -19.97
C LYS A 914 -10.14 31.11 -20.78
N GLU A 915 -9.92 30.13 -21.64
CA GLU A 915 -10.93 29.45 -22.46
C GLU A 915 -11.87 28.56 -21.63
N PRO A 916 -13.09 28.25 -22.12
CA PRO A 916 -14.00 27.31 -21.46
C PRO A 916 -13.37 25.92 -21.30
N GLY A 917 -13.51 25.32 -20.11
CA GLY A 917 -12.86 24.04 -19.80
C GLY A 917 -12.50 23.90 -18.33
N VAL A 918 -11.79 22.81 -17.99
CA VAL A 918 -11.24 22.58 -16.65
C VAL A 918 -9.76 22.97 -16.65
N HIS A 919 -9.37 23.79 -15.69
CA HIS A 919 -8.02 24.31 -15.50
C HIS A 919 -7.51 23.92 -14.12
N ASN A 920 -6.20 23.70 -14.01
CA ASN A 920 -5.51 23.31 -12.78
C ASN A 920 -4.42 24.32 -12.45
N SER A 921 -4.25 24.66 -11.17
CA SER A 921 -3.19 25.56 -10.69
C SER A 921 -2.62 25.01 -9.39
N THR A 922 -1.31 24.81 -9.34
CA THR A 922 -0.62 24.22 -8.18
C THR A 922 -0.17 25.32 -7.22
N PHE A 923 -0.69 25.30 -5.99
CA PHE A 923 -0.19 26.12 -4.90
C PHE A 923 0.92 25.39 -4.15
N ARG A 924 2.00 26.09 -3.76
CA ARG A 924 3.13 25.55 -3.00
C ARG A 924 3.47 26.46 -1.83
N ILE A 925 3.87 25.88 -0.69
CA ILE A 925 4.24 26.67 0.48
C ILE A 925 5.66 27.27 0.39
N TYR A 926 6.48 26.82 -0.56
CA TYR A 926 7.84 27.28 -0.85
C TYR A 926 8.01 27.60 -2.35
N GLY A 927 8.94 28.51 -2.68
CA GLY A 927 9.32 28.87 -4.06
C GLY A 927 9.50 30.38 -4.24
N GLU A 928 10.44 30.78 -5.12
CA GLU A 928 10.89 32.18 -5.25
C GLU A 928 9.89 33.13 -5.96
N HIS A 929 8.78 32.61 -6.48
CA HIS A 929 7.88 33.34 -7.38
C HIS A 929 6.63 33.94 -6.71
N ARG A 930 6.62 34.08 -5.37
CA ARG A 930 5.52 34.74 -4.65
C ARG A 930 5.44 36.23 -4.95
N ARG A 931 4.46 36.62 -5.77
CA ARG A 931 4.20 38.02 -6.14
C ARG A 931 3.72 38.91 -4.99
N THR A 932 3.13 38.32 -3.93
CA THR A 932 2.43 39.10 -2.88
C THR A 932 3.13 39.09 -1.52
N ILE A 933 3.86 38.00 -1.15
CA ILE A 933 4.64 37.93 0.10
C ILE A 933 5.95 37.13 -0.10
N PRO A 934 7.13 37.77 -0.12
CA PRO A 934 8.43 37.07 -0.21
C PRO A 934 8.84 36.36 1.10
N ASN A 935 9.49 35.21 0.98
CA ASN A 935 10.29 34.52 2.00
C ASN A 935 9.68 34.28 3.41
N SER A 936 8.35 34.33 3.57
CA SER A 936 7.68 33.75 4.75
C SER A 936 7.13 32.34 4.44
N ALA A 937 7.68 31.31 5.08
CA ALA A 937 7.10 29.98 5.05
C ALA A 937 5.75 29.98 5.79
N LEU A 938 4.70 29.49 5.13
CA LEU A 938 3.34 29.56 5.66
C LEU A 938 3.18 28.64 6.89
N SER A 939 2.51 29.15 7.92
CA SER A 939 2.22 28.39 9.14
C SER A 939 1.09 27.40 8.93
N SER A 940 1.16 26.23 9.57
CA SER A 940 0.07 25.24 9.62
C SER A 940 -1.22 25.90 10.09
N GLY A 941 -2.33 25.62 9.39
CA GLY A 941 -3.59 26.33 9.62
C GLY A 941 -4.51 26.38 8.41
N VAL A 942 -5.56 27.18 8.54
CA VAL A 942 -6.57 27.37 7.49
C VAL A 942 -6.16 28.51 6.56
N TYR A 943 -6.29 28.27 5.27
CA TYR A 943 -6.20 29.26 4.21
C TYR A 943 -7.45 29.18 3.34
N TYR A 944 -7.74 30.26 2.62
CA TYR A 944 -8.83 30.32 1.66
C TYR A 944 -8.28 30.57 0.27
N TYR A 945 -8.93 30.04 -0.75
CA TYR A 945 -8.63 30.38 -2.14
C TYR A 945 -9.92 30.75 -2.85
N GLN A 946 -9.89 31.86 -3.57
CA GLN A 946 -11.03 32.46 -4.25
C GLN A 946 -10.78 32.47 -5.76
N LEU A 947 -11.75 31.96 -6.51
CA LEU A 947 -11.83 32.09 -7.95
C LEU A 947 -12.83 33.20 -8.28
N ARG A 948 -12.40 34.22 -9.01
CA ARG A 948 -13.26 35.22 -9.65
C ARG A 948 -13.18 35.02 -11.17
N ALA A 949 -14.32 34.82 -11.81
CA ALA A 949 -14.47 34.72 -13.26
C ALA A 949 -15.68 35.55 -13.71
N GLY A 950 -15.43 36.77 -14.21
CA GLY A 950 -16.48 37.74 -14.48
C GLY A 950 -17.30 38.08 -13.22
N SER A 951 -18.60 37.76 -13.25
CA SER A 951 -19.52 37.92 -12.11
C SER A 951 -19.49 36.75 -11.11
N PHE A 952 -18.94 35.59 -11.48
CA PHE A 952 -18.80 34.46 -10.58
C PHE A 952 -17.67 34.71 -9.57
N VAL A 953 -17.96 34.48 -8.28
CA VAL A 953 -16.97 34.48 -7.21
C VAL A 953 -17.28 33.32 -6.27
N GLU A 954 -16.39 32.34 -6.18
CA GLU A 954 -16.46 31.26 -5.20
C GLU A 954 -15.17 31.21 -4.38
N THR A 955 -15.30 30.99 -3.07
CA THR A 955 -14.17 30.83 -2.15
C THR A 955 -14.26 29.48 -1.45
N LYS A 956 -13.17 28.71 -1.44
CA LYS A 956 -13.07 27.44 -0.70
C LYS A 956 -11.93 27.46 0.31
N LYS A 957 -12.04 26.56 1.29
CA LYS A 957 -11.14 26.43 2.43
C LYS A 957 -10.13 25.31 2.18
N MET A 958 -8.84 25.60 2.29
CA MET A 958 -7.78 24.59 2.35
C MET A 958 -7.09 24.60 3.71
N ILE A 959 -6.49 23.48 4.08
CA ILE A 959 -5.78 23.30 5.36
C ILE A 959 -4.34 22.93 5.05
N LEU A 960 -3.40 23.77 5.47
CA LEU A 960 -1.99 23.45 5.47
C LEU A 960 -1.67 22.66 6.75
N MET A 961 -1.25 21.41 6.60
CA MET A 961 -0.69 20.61 7.71
C MET A 961 0.80 20.42 7.49
N ARG A 962 1.55 21.47 7.81
CA ARG A 962 2.99 21.42 8.00
C ARG A 962 3.28 20.85 9.39
#